data_AF-A0A5J5AGW7-F1
#
_entry.id   AF-A0A5J5AGW7-F1
#
_cell.length_a   1.000
_cell.length_b   1.000
_cell.length_c   1.000
_cell.angle_alpha   90.00
_cell.angle_beta   90.00
_cell.angle_gamma   90.00
#
_symmetry.space_group_name_H-M   'P 1'
#
loop_
_entity.id
_entity.type
_entity.pdbx_description
1 polymer ?
#
loop_
_entity_poly.entity_id
_entity_poly.type
_entity_poly.pdbx_seq_one_letter_code
_entity_poly.pdbx_strand_id
1 'polypeptide(L)'
;MVMAIVISLILLFVAIGVLVLIHVCIVGRAFSRGFDDSIMVERRSFGSTSMSQDDLEKLPCFDFEAREKGSSPVDCAVCLDNFKVGDKCRLLPLCKHSFHAQCVDSWLLKTPICPICRTSADTWKGASSSGGESSHFSENGIDLRGSQTTENSHRSEIGIVIEGQTTGSGHLSEIQLREGQTTENTHLSDTGVEPNENKTASDGAELSLREGQTRESSQLSGSGIGIGIELSESQTTENTNLSDAGVEPNENQTASNEALLSLNATPFYASAIEPTGHTIPILHLARLLLHRRASVTIFTTTANRAFISKSLAETNASIIDLPFPENIDGLPPGIESTDKLPSMSLFVSFANATKLIKPDFERVLETLPHVTFMVSDGFLCWTLESANKFGIPRLVYHGMSNYAMAVCRDAGNNRLLSQPRSDDDELFPLTNFPHIKLTRNDFEPQLTDPEPKGPYFEFIVEMVITITQSYGVIVNSFYELEPLYSDYWNNNCEPKSWCVGPLCLAELQSRPHQKPRWVQWLDQKLAQGSSVLYVAFGSQAEISAEQLREIATGLEESKVNFLWVARKIESEFGNGFEERVKDRGIVVREWVDQREILGHESVQGFLSHCGWNSVLESMCAKVPLLAWPMMAEQPLNARLVTEELKVGLRVETCNGSVRGFVKWEGLVKTVRELMEGEMGKEARRKVKEVGEAAKKAMEEGGSSWSTLNELINEIQARRHT
;
A
#
# COMPACT_ATOMS: atom_id res chain seq x y z
N MET A 1 40.83 38.56 34.05
CA MET A 1 39.76 37.53 34.07
C MET A 1 39.13 37.32 32.70
N VAL A 2 38.58 38.35 32.04
CA VAL A 2 37.94 38.22 30.72
C VAL A 2 38.88 37.65 29.63
N MET A 3 40.11 38.13 29.54
CA MET A 3 41.12 37.62 28.59
C MET A 3 41.45 36.13 28.81
N ALA A 4 41.46 35.66 30.06
CA ALA A 4 41.74 34.26 30.37
C ALA A 4 40.56 33.34 29.96
N ILE A 5 39.33 33.82 30.12
CA ILE A 5 38.11 33.10 29.69
C ILE A 5 38.08 32.98 28.16
N VAL A 6 38.41 34.05 27.44
CA VAL A 6 38.46 34.04 25.97
C VAL A 6 39.54 33.09 25.46
N ILE A 7 40.73 33.09 26.08
CA ILE A 7 41.80 32.15 25.71
C ILE A 7 41.38 30.70 25.99
N SER A 8 40.75 30.41 27.13
CA SER A 8 40.25 29.07 27.44
C SER A 8 39.17 28.59 26.47
N LEU A 9 38.27 29.47 26.02
CA LEU A 9 37.26 29.14 25.02
C LEU A 9 37.88 28.86 23.65
N ILE A 10 38.85 29.66 23.22
CA ILE A 10 39.57 29.43 21.95
C ILE A 10 40.30 28.08 22.00
N LEU A 11 40.99 27.77 23.10
CA LEU A 11 41.67 26.48 23.27
C LEU A 11 40.70 25.30 23.27
N LEU A 12 39.51 25.47 23.85
CA LEU A 12 38.45 24.46 23.83
C LEU A 12 37.95 24.17 22.40
N PHE A 13 37.66 25.21 21.61
CA PHE A 13 37.21 25.04 20.22
C PHE A 13 38.29 24.44 19.32
N VAL A 14 39.56 24.81 19.53
CA VAL A 14 40.69 24.21 18.81
C VAL A 14 40.83 22.72 19.17
N ALA A 15 40.69 22.35 20.45
CA ALA A 15 40.74 20.95 20.88
C ALA A 15 39.60 20.11 20.29
N ILE A 16 38.38 20.65 20.23
CA ILE A 16 37.22 19.99 19.60
C ILE A 16 37.47 19.79 18.09
N GLY A 17 38.00 20.80 17.39
CA GLY A 17 38.33 20.69 15.97
C GLY A 17 39.38 19.60 15.68
N VAL A 18 40.39 19.47 16.54
CA VAL A 18 41.42 18.41 16.41
C VAL A 18 40.81 17.02 16.66
N LEU A 19 39.92 16.86 17.63
CA LEU A 19 39.23 15.59 17.90
C LEU A 19 38.33 15.15 16.74
N VAL A 20 37.59 16.08 16.13
CA VAL A 20 36.76 15.80 14.95
C VAL A 20 37.63 15.39 13.76
N LEU A 21 38.76 16.08 13.52
CA LEU A 21 39.68 15.72 12.44
C LEU A 21 40.29 14.33 12.64
N ILE A 22 40.67 13.97 13.87
CA ILE A 22 41.16 12.64 14.22
C ILE A 22 40.07 11.59 13.97
N HIS A 23 38.81 11.87 14.35
CA HIS A 23 37.69 10.96 14.14
C HIS A 23 37.41 10.73 12.65
N VAL A 24 37.41 11.80 11.84
CA VAL A 24 37.27 11.72 10.37
C VAL A 24 38.43 10.93 9.74
N CYS A 25 39.66 11.10 10.23
CA CYS A 25 40.82 10.35 9.73
C CYS A 25 40.79 8.86 10.14
N ILE A 26 40.25 8.53 11.31
CA ILE A 26 40.10 7.14 11.77
C ILE A 26 38.98 6.44 10.99
N VAL A 27 37.83 7.09 10.83
CA VAL A 27 36.69 6.57 10.06
C VAL A 27 37.03 6.48 8.56
N GLY A 28 37.75 7.47 8.01
CA GLY A 28 38.22 7.44 6.63
C GLY A 28 39.24 6.33 6.34
N ARG A 29 40.05 5.93 7.33
CA ARG A 29 40.98 4.79 7.22
C ARG A 29 40.32 3.43 7.40
N ALA A 30 39.16 3.37 8.06
CA ALA A 30 38.35 2.15 8.17
C ALA A 30 37.60 1.82 6.86
N PHE A 31 37.37 2.81 6.00
CA PHE A 31 36.61 2.65 4.75
C PHE A 31 37.47 2.37 3.50
N SER A 32 38.80 2.41 3.58
CA SER A 32 39.71 2.21 2.42
C SER A 32 40.41 0.84 2.37
N ARG A 33 39.87 -0.19 3.03
CA ARG A 33 40.35 -1.57 2.88
C ARG A 33 39.19 -2.55 2.70
N GLY A 34 38.89 -2.86 1.44
CA GLY A 34 38.04 -3.98 1.08
C GLY A 34 37.34 -3.85 -0.26
N PHE A 35 38.09 -3.74 -1.36
CA PHE A 35 37.58 -3.99 -2.72
C PHE A 35 38.69 -4.55 -3.61
N ASP A 36 38.52 -5.81 -4.04
CA ASP A 36 39.10 -6.54 -5.19
C ASP A 36 38.72 -8.04 -4.98
N ASP A 37 38.31 -8.88 -5.92
CA ASP A 37 38.15 -8.80 -7.39
C ASP A 37 37.25 -9.99 -7.85
N SER A 38 36.64 -9.81 -9.02
CA SER A 38 36.01 -10.74 -10.00
C SER A 38 35.79 -12.25 -9.73
N ILE A 39 34.56 -12.73 -10.00
CA ILE A 39 34.30 -14.03 -10.67
C ILE A 39 33.12 -13.88 -11.65
N MET A 40 33.39 -14.08 -12.95
CA MET A 40 32.38 -14.27 -13.99
C MET A 40 31.81 -15.70 -13.89
N VAL A 41 30.49 -15.85 -13.89
CA VAL A 41 29.83 -17.16 -14.10
C VAL A 41 28.82 -17.06 -15.23
N GLU A 42 29.07 -17.86 -16.27
CA GLU A 42 28.23 -18.08 -17.45
C GLU A 42 26.83 -18.59 -17.07
N ARG A 43 25.78 -17.93 -17.56
CA ARG A 43 24.39 -18.41 -17.52
C ARG A 43 24.20 -19.52 -18.56
N ARG A 44 23.93 -20.75 -18.10
CA ARG A 44 23.35 -21.80 -18.94
C ARG A 44 21.83 -21.85 -18.76
N SER A 45 21.13 -21.80 -19.90
CA SER A 45 19.71 -22.09 -20.07
C SER A 45 19.41 -23.53 -19.66
N PHE A 46 18.37 -23.76 -18.86
CA PHE A 46 17.83 -25.10 -18.60
C PHE A 46 16.34 -25.16 -18.94
N GLY A 47 16.04 -25.99 -19.93
CA GLY A 47 14.68 -26.35 -20.34
C GLY A 47 14.02 -27.31 -19.35
N SER A 48 12.68 -27.33 -19.40
CA SER A 48 11.81 -28.11 -18.52
C SER A 48 12.05 -29.61 -18.64
N THR A 49 12.31 -30.28 -17.53
CA THR A 49 12.01 -31.71 -17.37
C THR A 49 11.51 -31.91 -15.94
N SER A 50 10.28 -32.39 -15.79
CA SER A 50 9.66 -32.77 -14.52
C SER A 50 10.37 -33.98 -13.88
N MET A 51 10.33 -34.10 -12.55
CA MET A 51 10.83 -35.29 -11.84
C MET A 51 9.84 -36.47 -12.00
N SER A 52 10.34 -37.69 -12.15
CA SER A 52 9.49 -38.89 -12.23
C SER A 52 8.97 -39.30 -10.83
N GLN A 53 7.83 -39.98 -10.77
CA GLN A 53 7.26 -40.48 -9.51
C GLN A 53 8.22 -41.44 -8.79
N ASP A 54 8.93 -42.29 -9.54
CA ASP A 54 9.91 -43.24 -9.01
C ASP A 54 11.13 -42.55 -8.38
N ASP A 55 11.48 -41.35 -8.84
CA ASP A 55 12.59 -40.57 -8.29
C ASP A 55 12.17 -39.75 -7.07
N LEU A 56 10.89 -39.38 -6.96
CA LEU A 56 10.33 -38.76 -5.75
C LEU A 56 10.32 -39.74 -4.57
N GLU A 57 9.96 -41.00 -4.80
CA GLU A 57 9.94 -42.01 -3.75
C GLU A 57 11.33 -42.29 -3.15
N LYS A 58 12.40 -42.01 -3.90
CA LYS A 58 13.79 -42.14 -3.44
C LYS A 58 14.27 -40.95 -2.60
N LEU A 59 13.55 -39.83 -2.55
CA LEU A 59 13.95 -38.68 -1.73
C LEU A 59 13.80 -39.00 -0.23
N PRO A 60 14.73 -38.56 0.63
CA PRO A 60 14.64 -38.78 2.07
C PRO A 60 13.32 -38.24 2.64
N CYS A 61 12.55 -39.13 3.26
CA CYS A 61 11.33 -38.81 3.99
C CYS A 61 11.51 -39.20 5.45
N PHE A 62 11.07 -38.36 6.37
CA PHE A 62 11.15 -38.59 7.81
C PHE A 62 9.86 -38.10 8.49
N ASP A 63 9.54 -38.67 9.64
CA ASP A 63 8.46 -38.16 10.49
C ASP A 63 9.03 -37.03 11.36
N PHE A 64 8.36 -35.88 11.38
CA PHE A 64 8.82 -34.74 12.16
C PHE A 64 8.65 -35.01 13.66
N GLU A 65 9.76 -34.94 14.41
CA GLU A 65 9.78 -35.01 15.87
C GLU A 65 10.13 -33.62 16.45
N ALA A 66 9.36 -33.17 17.45
CA ALA A 66 9.67 -31.91 18.13
C ALA A 66 10.95 -32.05 18.96
N ARG A 67 11.98 -31.25 18.67
CA ARG A 67 13.17 -31.17 19.51
C ARG A 67 12.95 -30.24 20.69
N GLU A 68 13.46 -30.63 21.86
CA GLU A 68 13.47 -29.77 23.05
C GLU A 68 14.27 -28.47 22.82
N LYS A 69 13.69 -27.38 23.34
CA LYS A 69 14.14 -25.98 23.36
C LYS A 69 15.57 -25.72 22.87
N GLY A 70 15.70 -25.13 21.67
CA GLY A 70 16.95 -24.45 21.30
C GLY A 70 17.22 -24.16 19.82
N SER A 71 16.51 -24.75 18.85
CA SER A 71 16.72 -24.42 17.43
C SER A 71 15.47 -24.65 16.59
N SER A 72 14.93 -23.62 15.92
CA SER A 72 13.85 -23.79 14.93
C SER A 72 14.30 -24.67 13.76
N PRO A 73 13.37 -25.37 13.10
CA PRO A 73 12.95 -24.87 11.79
C PRO A 73 11.41 -24.80 11.63
N VAL A 74 10.84 -23.60 11.47
CA VAL A 74 10.50 -22.83 10.24
C VAL A 74 9.64 -23.59 9.22
N ASP A 75 8.44 -23.05 9.01
CA ASP A 75 7.30 -23.56 8.24
C ASP A 75 7.63 -24.19 6.87
N CYS A 76 6.74 -25.06 6.41
CA CYS A 76 6.81 -25.60 5.06
C CYS A 76 6.57 -24.48 4.04
N ALA A 77 7.59 -24.04 3.30
CA ALA A 77 7.46 -22.91 2.37
C ALA A 77 6.53 -23.14 1.15
N VAL A 78 5.93 -24.33 1.02
CA VAL A 78 4.95 -24.63 -0.03
C VAL A 78 3.52 -24.40 0.43
N CYS A 79 3.16 -24.80 1.66
CA CYS A 79 1.82 -24.57 2.22
C CYS A 79 1.78 -23.46 3.29
N LEU A 80 2.95 -22.99 3.73
CA LEU A 80 3.17 -22.00 4.79
C LEU A 80 2.69 -22.43 6.19
N ASP A 81 2.40 -23.72 6.37
CA ASP A 81 2.03 -24.30 7.68
C ASP A 81 3.27 -24.75 8.46
N ASN A 82 3.17 -24.65 9.80
CA ASN A 82 4.13 -25.20 10.75
C ASN A 82 4.17 -26.74 10.65
N PHE A 83 5.36 -27.32 10.81
CA PHE A 83 5.50 -28.76 10.98
C PHE A 83 4.94 -29.20 12.34
N LYS A 84 4.09 -30.23 12.33
CA LYS A 84 3.52 -30.85 13.53
C LYS A 84 4.17 -32.19 13.80
N VAL A 85 4.22 -32.60 15.07
CA VAL A 85 4.77 -33.90 15.46
C VAL A 85 3.99 -35.01 14.73
N GLY A 86 4.72 -35.88 14.03
CA GLY A 86 4.16 -36.94 13.19
C GLY A 86 3.87 -36.55 11.74
N ASP A 87 4.14 -35.30 11.34
CA ASP A 87 4.05 -34.91 9.92
C ASP A 87 5.13 -35.62 9.10
N LYS A 88 4.72 -36.19 7.96
CA LYS A 88 5.68 -36.71 6.97
C LYS A 88 6.33 -35.56 6.23
N CYS A 89 7.64 -35.43 6.40
CA CYS A 89 8.44 -34.36 5.82
C CYS A 89 9.49 -34.92 4.86
N ARG A 90 9.79 -34.16 3.80
CA ARG A 90 10.87 -34.44 2.86
C ARG A 90 12.01 -33.47 3.04
N LEU A 91 13.22 -34.01 3.02
CA LEU A 91 14.46 -33.24 3.06
C LEU A 91 15.11 -33.29 1.69
N LEU A 92 15.27 -32.14 1.03
CA LEU A 92 15.96 -32.10 -0.25
C LEU A 92 17.46 -32.36 -0.05
N PRO A 93 18.04 -33.35 -0.73
CA PRO A 93 19.35 -33.89 -0.38
C PRO A 93 20.51 -32.91 -0.58
N LEU A 94 20.42 -31.99 -1.56
CA LEU A 94 21.47 -31.03 -1.89
C LEU A 94 21.44 -29.76 -1.01
N CYS A 95 20.25 -29.20 -0.76
CA CYS A 95 20.12 -27.94 -0.02
C CYS A 95 19.65 -28.10 1.43
N LYS A 96 19.25 -29.32 1.83
CA LYS A 96 18.74 -29.65 3.18
C LYS A 96 17.53 -28.83 3.64
N HIS A 97 16.76 -28.28 2.70
CA HIS A 97 15.47 -27.67 3.01
C HIS A 97 14.40 -28.74 3.23
N SER A 98 13.56 -28.51 4.24
CA SER A 98 12.49 -29.42 4.65
C SER A 98 11.12 -28.90 4.21
N PHE A 99 10.23 -29.81 3.82
CA PHE A 99 8.86 -29.51 3.41
C PHE A 99 7.93 -30.65 3.82
N HIS A 100 6.62 -30.43 3.90
CA HIS A 100 5.66 -31.55 3.97
C HIS A 100 5.81 -32.39 2.69
N ALA A 101 5.86 -33.71 2.86
CA ALA A 101 6.13 -34.64 1.76
C ALA A 101 5.17 -34.42 0.58
N GLN A 102 3.87 -34.33 0.86
CA GLN A 102 2.83 -34.11 -0.15
C GLN A 102 2.97 -32.76 -0.88
N CYS A 103 3.37 -31.72 -0.14
CA CYS A 103 3.50 -30.38 -0.68
C CYS A 103 4.67 -30.29 -1.67
N VAL A 104 5.85 -30.79 -1.28
CA VAL A 104 7.02 -30.73 -2.16
C VAL A 104 6.96 -31.76 -3.29
N ASP A 105 6.28 -32.90 -3.11
CA ASP A 105 6.12 -33.87 -4.19
C ASP A 105 5.31 -33.31 -5.36
N SER A 106 4.19 -32.65 -5.04
CA SER A 106 3.35 -31.97 -6.04
C SER A 106 4.10 -30.87 -6.80
N TRP A 107 5.09 -30.26 -6.14
CA TRP A 107 5.95 -29.24 -6.71
C TRP A 107 7.02 -29.85 -7.63
N LEU A 108 7.72 -30.88 -7.17
CA LEU A 108 8.82 -31.52 -7.89
C LEU A 108 8.36 -32.30 -9.13
N LEU A 109 7.12 -32.81 -9.12
CA LEU A 109 6.46 -33.34 -10.32
C LEU A 109 6.32 -32.32 -11.45
N LYS A 110 6.35 -31.01 -11.15
CA LYS A 110 6.26 -29.95 -12.16
C LYS A 110 7.64 -29.36 -12.46
N THR A 111 8.43 -29.14 -11.41
CA THR A 111 9.75 -28.50 -11.51
C THR A 111 10.71 -29.13 -10.50
N PRO A 112 11.79 -29.83 -10.92
CA PRO A 112 12.71 -30.53 -10.02
C PRO A 112 13.70 -29.57 -9.34
N ILE A 113 13.22 -28.43 -8.84
CA ILE A 113 14.00 -27.41 -8.15
C ILE A 113 13.40 -27.11 -6.79
N CYS A 114 14.26 -26.88 -5.80
CA CYS A 114 13.86 -26.51 -4.46
C CYS A 114 13.01 -25.21 -4.48
N PRO A 115 11.82 -25.19 -3.85
CA PRO A 115 11.00 -23.98 -3.74
C PRO A 115 11.70 -22.79 -3.07
N ILE A 116 12.66 -23.05 -2.17
CA ILE A 116 13.33 -22.01 -1.38
C ILE A 116 14.56 -21.45 -2.12
N CYS A 117 15.51 -22.30 -2.52
CA CYS A 117 16.79 -21.86 -3.07
C CYS A 117 16.99 -22.17 -4.57
N ARG A 118 16.02 -22.82 -5.21
CA ARG A 118 16.07 -23.23 -6.63
C ARG A 118 17.19 -24.20 -7.00
N THR A 119 17.92 -24.76 -6.02
CA THR A 119 18.84 -25.88 -6.23
C THR A 119 18.07 -27.09 -6.75
N SER A 120 18.64 -27.80 -7.72
CA SER A 120 18.05 -29.03 -8.27
C SER A 120 17.77 -30.06 -7.17
N ALA A 121 16.61 -30.72 -7.24
CA ALA A 121 16.27 -31.87 -6.40
C ALA A 121 16.76 -33.19 -7.01
N ASP A 122 17.05 -33.22 -8.32
CA ASP A 122 17.60 -34.38 -9.02
C ASP A 122 19.03 -34.66 -8.55
N THR A 123 19.23 -35.75 -7.80
CA THR A 123 20.55 -36.20 -7.36
C THR A 123 21.34 -36.93 -8.44
N TRP A 124 20.74 -37.24 -9.60
CA TRP A 124 21.37 -38.07 -10.64
C TRP A 124 22.07 -37.31 -11.78
N LYS A 125 21.93 -35.98 -11.88
CA LYS A 125 22.64 -35.17 -12.90
C LYS A 125 23.98 -34.62 -12.43
N GLY A 126 24.53 -35.12 -11.32
CA GLY A 126 25.85 -34.76 -10.77
C GLY A 126 26.98 -35.75 -11.11
N ALA A 127 26.69 -36.85 -11.79
CA ALA A 127 27.69 -37.79 -12.28
C ALA A 127 27.32 -38.17 -13.73
N SER A 128 28.31 -38.14 -14.63
CA SER A 128 28.25 -38.47 -16.07
C SER A 128 27.60 -37.45 -17.03
N SER A 129 28.42 -36.54 -17.57
CA SER A 129 28.46 -36.23 -19.02
C SER A 129 29.65 -35.31 -19.37
N SER A 130 30.87 -35.82 -19.20
CA SER A 130 31.99 -35.52 -20.10
C SER A 130 32.36 -36.83 -20.79
N GLY A 131 31.65 -37.13 -21.87
CA GLY A 131 31.89 -38.24 -22.78
C GLY A 131 32.04 -37.68 -24.19
N GLY A 132 33.15 -37.01 -24.45
CA GLY A 132 33.70 -36.85 -25.79
C GLY A 132 34.60 -38.06 -26.06
N GLU A 133 34.38 -38.70 -27.19
CA GLU A 133 35.17 -39.83 -27.68
C GLU A 133 36.67 -39.50 -27.75
N SER A 134 37.52 -40.35 -27.17
CA SER A 134 38.73 -40.89 -27.82
C SER A 134 39.56 -41.74 -26.85
N SER A 135 39.68 -43.02 -27.22
CA SER A 135 40.86 -43.89 -27.16
C SER A 135 41.88 -43.83 -25.99
N HIS A 136 42.23 -45.06 -25.57
CA HIS A 136 43.55 -45.51 -25.11
C HIS A 136 43.93 -45.33 -23.62
N PHE A 137 43.89 -46.48 -22.94
CA PHE A 137 44.97 -47.12 -22.18
C PHE A 137 45.55 -46.49 -20.89
N SER A 138 45.62 -47.40 -19.91
CA SER A 138 46.61 -47.60 -18.84
C SER A 138 46.58 -46.73 -17.58
N GLU A 139 46.30 -47.47 -16.49
CA GLU A 139 46.80 -47.35 -15.13
C GLU A 139 48.18 -46.68 -14.99
N ASN A 140 48.31 -45.84 -13.96
CA ASN A 140 49.28 -46.07 -12.89
C ASN A 140 48.97 -45.14 -11.70
N GLY A 141 48.85 -45.74 -10.52
CA GLY A 141 48.83 -45.00 -9.27
C GLY A 141 50.20 -44.40 -8.93
N ILE A 142 50.23 -43.52 -7.94
CA ILE A 142 51.20 -43.51 -6.83
C ILE A 142 50.62 -42.60 -5.74
N ASP A 143 50.69 -43.17 -4.55
CA ASP A 143 50.31 -42.67 -3.24
C ASP A 143 51.45 -41.83 -2.63
N LEU A 144 51.14 -41.22 -1.47
CA LEU A 144 52.03 -40.85 -0.36
C LEU A 144 52.22 -39.36 -0.01
N ARG A 145 51.65 -39.08 1.17
CA ARG A 145 52.21 -38.36 2.35
C ARG A 145 52.44 -36.86 2.21
N GLY A 146 51.98 -35.99 3.12
CA GLY A 146 51.49 -36.19 4.49
C GLY A 146 52.42 -35.48 5.49
N SER A 147 51.90 -34.46 6.19
CA SER A 147 52.24 -34.03 7.57
C SER A 147 51.35 -32.79 7.86
N GLN A 148 50.28 -32.85 8.68
CA GLN A 148 50.27 -32.83 10.17
C GLN A 148 51.06 -31.64 10.73
N THR A 149 50.61 -30.78 11.65
CA THR A 149 49.49 -30.67 12.64
C THR A 149 49.61 -29.21 13.17
N THR A 150 48.61 -28.49 13.69
CA THR A 150 47.86 -28.69 14.95
C THR A 150 46.71 -27.67 15.08
N GLU A 151 45.51 -28.16 15.40
CA GLU A 151 44.54 -27.73 16.46
C GLU A 151 44.30 -26.22 16.76
N ASN A 152 43.08 -25.70 16.97
CA ASN A 152 41.99 -26.28 17.77
C ASN A 152 40.61 -25.60 17.59
N SER A 153 39.55 -26.43 17.61
CA SER A 153 38.19 -26.31 18.22
C SER A 153 37.23 -25.16 17.83
N HIS A 154 35.90 -25.32 17.64
CA HIS A 154 34.97 -26.46 17.71
C HIS A 154 33.72 -26.14 16.83
N ARG A 155 33.30 -27.11 16.00
CA ARG A 155 32.06 -27.10 15.20
C ARG A 155 31.29 -28.36 15.56
N SER A 156 30.01 -28.24 15.91
CA SER A 156 29.15 -29.37 16.27
C SER A 156 28.47 -29.96 15.02
N GLU A 157 28.76 -31.23 14.75
CA GLU A 157 28.04 -32.09 13.81
C GLU A 157 26.87 -32.79 14.54
N ILE A 158 25.76 -32.98 13.83
CA ILE A 158 24.61 -33.78 14.29
C ILE A 158 24.76 -35.19 13.71
N GLY A 159 24.90 -36.19 14.59
CA GLY A 159 24.82 -37.61 14.24
C GLY A 159 23.37 -38.06 14.08
N ILE A 160 23.13 -38.92 13.09
CA ILE A 160 21.86 -39.63 12.88
C ILE A 160 22.11 -41.10 13.22
N VAL A 161 21.36 -41.63 14.19
CA VAL A 161 21.33 -43.06 14.52
C VAL A 161 20.15 -43.68 13.77
N ILE A 162 20.41 -44.78 13.06
CA ILE A 162 19.39 -45.62 12.43
C ILE A 162 19.33 -46.92 13.24
N GLU A 163 18.24 -47.18 13.95
CA GLU A 163 17.99 -48.50 14.55
C GLU A 163 16.80 -49.20 13.89
N GLY A 164 17.03 -50.48 13.57
CA GLY A 164 16.09 -51.40 12.94
C GLY A 164 15.18 -52.11 13.94
N GLN A 165 14.08 -52.62 13.39
CA GLN A 165 12.99 -53.31 14.08
C GLN A 165 13.44 -54.52 14.89
N THR A 166 12.91 -54.70 16.12
CA THR A 166 12.49 -56.01 16.65
C THR A 166 11.37 -55.88 17.69
N THR A 167 10.64 -56.98 17.80
CA THR A 167 9.35 -57.27 18.47
C THR A 167 9.39 -57.43 19.99
N GLY A 168 8.25 -57.21 20.67
CA GLY A 168 7.82 -58.08 21.79
C GLY A 168 7.43 -57.43 23.13
N SER A 169 6.14 -57.57 23.46
CA SER A 169 5.51 -57.82 24.77
C SER A 169 6.32 -57.67 26.08
N GLY A 170 5.74 -57.00 27.09
CA GLY A 170 6.12 -57.24 28.49
C GLY A 170 5.59 -56.21 29.50
N HIS A 171 5.10 -56.72 30.62
CA HIS A 171 4.35 -56.08 31.69
C HIS A 171 5.25 -55.73 32.91
N LEU A 172 4.74 -54.88 33.83
CA LEU A 172 5.21 -54.64 35.22
C LEU A 172 6.54 -53.87 35.37
N SER A 173 6.81 -53.03 36.37
CA SER A 173 6.14 -52.66 37.64
C SER A 173 6.86 -51.44 38.24
N GLU A 174 6.18 -50.79 39.18
CA GLU A 174 6.60 -49.75 40.14
C GLU A 174 8.03 -49.85 40.71
N ILE A 175 8.59 -48.69 41.10
CA ILE A 175 9.12 -48.35 42.44
C ILE A 175 9.33 -46.81 42.45
N GLN A 176 8.51 -46.00 43.14
CA GLN A 176 8.62 -45.56 44.56
C GLN A 176 9.88 -44.73 44.85
N LEU A 177 9.82 -43.40 45.09
CA LEU A 177 9.66 -42.70 46.39
C LEU A 177 10.37 -41.32 46.18
N ARG A 178 10.07 -40.17 46.78
CA ARG A 178 9.08 -39.67 47.74
C ARG A 178 9.29 -38.14 47.85
N GLU A 179 8.18 -37.41 48.09
CA GLU A 179 7.97 -36.25 49.00
C GLU A 179 8.94 -35.02 48.99
N GLY A 180 8.49 -33.78 49.20
CA GLY A 180 7.24 -33.30 49.82
C GLY A 180 6.53 -32.21 49.00
N GLN A 181 5.20 -32.06 49.08
CA GLN A 181 4.37 -31.65 50.24
C GLN A 181 4.81 -30.27 50.77
N THR A 182 3.96 -29.26 50.91
CA THR A 182 2.60 -29.24 51.47
C THR A 182 1.82 -28.03 50.92
N THR A 183 0.64 -28.21 50.31
CA THR A 183 -0.74 -28.25 50.89
C THR A 183 -1.26 -26.91 51.42
N GLU A 184 -2.54 -26.55 51.38
CA GLU A 184 -3.77 -26.96 50.68
C GLU A 184 -4.91 -26.21 51.41
N ASN A 185 -6.12 -26.36 50.88
CA ASN A 185 -7.44 -26.29 51.50
C ASN A 185 -8.25 -25.00 51.24
N THR A 186 -9.28 -25.00 50.38
CA THR A 186 -10.54 -25.81 50.26
C THR A 186 -11.60 -25.53 51.33
N HIS A 187 -12.78 -25.09 50.89
CA HIS A 187 -14.09 -25.80 50.93
C HIS A 187 -15.21 -24.79 50.52
N LEU A 188 -16.07 -25.09 49.53
CA LEU A 188 -17.43 -25.69 49.63
C LEU A 188 -18.37 -24.87 50.56
N SER A 189 -19.62 -24.49 50.25
CA SER A 189 -20.64 -25.05 49.36
C SER A 189 -21.89 -24.13 49.29
N ASP A 190 -22.68 -24.29 48.22
CA ASP A 190 -24.16 -24.40 48.17
C ASP A 190 -25.16 -23.22 48.12
N THR A 191 -26.13 -23.42 47.21
CA THR A 191 -27.53 -22.89 47.11
C THR A 191 -27.69 -21.38 46.83
N GLY A 192 -28.59 -20.86 45.99
CA GLY A 192 -29.75 -21.34 45.24
C GLY A 192 -30.71 -20.14 45.05
N VAL A 193 -31.60 -20.19 44.04
CA VAL A 193 -32.83 -19.39 43.87
C VAL A 193 -32.72 -18.04 43.09
N GLU A 194 -33.19 -18.09 41.83
CA GLU A 194 -33.84 -17.02 41.05
C GLU A 194 -35.28 -16.72 41.58
N PRO A 195 -36.05 -15.74 41.07
CA PRO A 195 -35.75 -14.49 40.35
C PRO A 195 -36.62 -13.31 40.91
N ASN A 196 -36.62 -12.17 40.22
CA ASN A 196 -37.81 -11.56 39.61
C ASN A 196 -37.94 -10.02 39.74
N GLU A 197 -38.02 -9.39 38.56
CA GLU A 197 -38.95 -8.33 38.14
C GLU A 197 -39.33 -7.17 39.08
N ASN A 198 -39.04 -5.94 38.64
CA ASN A 198 -40.02 -5.02 38.03
C ASN A 198 -39.31 -3.68 37.72
N LYS A 199 -39.43 -3.12 36.50
CA LYS A 199 -40.54 -2.24 36.05
C LYS A 199 -40.83 -1.16 37.11
N THR A 200 -40.84 0.14 36.83
CA THR A 200 -41.22 0.84 35.61
C THR A 200 -40.89 2.32 35.79
N ALA A 201 -40.62 2.97 34.65
CA ALA A 201 -41.14 4.28 34.20
C ALA A 201 -41.48 5.34 35.26
N SER A 202 -40.99 6.57 35.06
CA SER A 202 -41.64 7.55 34.18
C SER A 202 -41.14 8.96 34.48
N ASP A 203 -40.92 9.72 33.41
CA ASP A 203 -41.12 11.16 33.26
C ASP A 203 -40.34 12.11 34.20
N GLY A 204 -39.51 13.03 33.72
CA GLY A 204 -39.79 13.92 32.59
C GLY A 204 -40.17 15.28 33.17
N ALA A 205 -39.18 16.16 33.35
CA ALA A 205 -39.40 17.60 33.48
C ALA A 205 -38.11 18.35 33.14
N GLU A 206 -38.11 18.96 31.95
CA GLU A 206 -37.27 20.12 31.63
C GLU A 206 -37.57 21.25 32.62
N LEU A 207 -36.52 21.97 33.04
CA LEU A 207 -36.58 23.43 33.15
C LEU A 207 -35.17 24.02 33.24
N SER A 208 -34.86 24.78 32.20
CA SER A 208 -33.75 25.70 32.06
C SER A 208 -33.67 26.70 33.22
N LEU A 209 -32.46 26.98 33.70
CA LEU A 209 -32.10 28.27 34.26
C LEU A 209 -30.70 28.67 33.81
N ARG A 210 -30.62 29.95 33.44
CA ARG A 210 -29.51 30.66 32.81
C ARG A 210 -28.71 31.40 33.89
N GLU A 211 -27.48 31.73 33.52
CA GLU A 211 -26.63 32.84 34.01
C GLU A 211 -25.75 32.63 35.26
N GLY A 212 -24.47 32.95 35.07
CA GLY A 212 -23.48 33.11 36.14
C GLY A 212 -22.06 33.21 35.59
N GLN A 213 -21.66 34.42 35.19
CA GLN A 213 -20.28 34.79 34.83
C GLN A 213 -19.28 34.46 35.95
N THR A 214 -18.05 34.09 35.59
CA THR A 214 -16.84 34.73 36.13
C THR A 214 -15.62 34.45 35.26
N ARG A 215 -14.93 35.54 34.89
CA ARG A 215 -13.55 35.56 34.39
C ARG A 215 -12.61 35.19 35.53
N GLU A 216 -11.67 34.28 35.28
CA GLU A 216 -10.37 34.31 35.95
C GLU A 216 -9.25 34.00 34.95
N SER A 217 -8.34 34.95 34.87
CA SER A 217 -7.07 34.92 34.18
C SER A 217 -6.03 34.16 35.00
N SER A 218 -5.34 33.19 34.41
CA SER A 218 -4.06 32.71 34.91
C SER A 218 -3.07 32.56 33.75
N GLN A 219 -2.03 33.40 33.81
CA GLN A 219 -0.80 33.24 33.05
C GLN A 219 -0.03 32.04 33.60
N LEU A 220 0.39 31.12 32.74
CA LEU A 220 1.50 30.22 33.01
C LEU A 220 2.40 30.15 31.77
N SER A 221 3.63 30.57 32.01
CA SER A 221 4.78 30.59 31.12
C SER A 221 5.21 29.18 30.70
N GLY A 222 5.39 28.96 29.40
CA GLY A 222 6.08 27.80 28.84
C GLY A 222 6.74 28.19 27.53
N SER A 223 8.07 28.14 27.49
CA SER A 223 8.96 28.60 26.43
C SER A 223 8.68 27.94 25.07
N GLY A 224 8.23 28.74 24.09
CA GLY A 224 8.19 28.38 22.68
C GLY A 224 9.25 29.15 21.89
N ILE A 225 10.04 28.44 21.08
CA ILE A 225 10.92 29.03 20.08
C ILE A 225 10.03 29.43 18.90
N GLY A 226 9.62 30.70 18.87
CA GLY A 226 8.94 31.32 17.74
C GLY A 226 9.94 32.11 16.91
N ILE A 227 10.08 31.77 15.63
CA ILE A 227 10.75 32.61 14.64
C ILE A 227 9.67 33.51 14.05
N GLY A 228 9.67 34.78 14.47
CA GLY A 228 8.80 35.82 13.92
C GLY A 228 9.43 36.42 12.66
N ILE A 229 8.63 36.54 11.59
CA ILE A 229 8.91 37.42 10.46
C ILE A 229 7.78 38.46 10.46
N GLU A 230 8.15 39.73 10.63
CA GLU A 230 7.25 40.88 10.55
C GLU A 230 6.73 41.06 9.11
N LEU A 231 5.40 41.10 8.95
CA LEU A 231 4.76 41.55 7.72
C LEU A 231 4.28 42.99 7.93
N SER A 232 4.81 43.90 7.11
CA SER A 232 4.38 45.30 7.03
C SER A 232 3.05 45.41 6.29
N GLU A 233 2.06 46.05 6.92
CA GLU A 233 0.78 46.43 6.32
C GLU A 233 0.98 47.46 5.19
N SER A 234 0.41 47.20 4.01
CA SER A 234 0.15 48.24 3.01
C SER A 234 -1.36 48.30 2.74
N GLN A 235 -1.94 49.44 3.11
CA GLN A 235 -3.31 49.83 2.79
C GLN A 235 -3.46 50.03 1.27
N THR A 236 -4.52 49.46 0.68
CA THR A 236 -5.09 50.03 -0.55
C THR A 236 -6.60 50.10 -0.42
N THR A 237 -7.08 51.33 -0.39
CA THR A 237 -8.47 51.78 -0.43
C THR A 237 -9.13 51.46 -1.76
N GLU A 238 -10.40 51.05 -1.66
CA GLU A 238 -11.38 50.99 -2.74
C GLU A 238 -11.50 52.32 -3.49
N ASN A 239 -11.78 52.24 -4.79
CA ASN A 239 -12.53 53.28 -5.50
C ASN A 239 -13.46 52.63 -6.52
N THR A 240 -14.74 52.84 -6.30
CA THR A 240 -15.86 52.57 -7.21
C THR A 240 -16.03 53.72 -8.20
N ASN A 241 -16.33 53.42 -9.47
CA ASN A 241 -17.56 53.85 -10.18
C ASN A 241 -17.44 53.97 -11.72
N LEU A 242 -18.57 53.56 -12.36
CA LEU A 242 -19.18 54.00 -13.64
C LEU A 242 -18.46 53.57 -14.94
N SER A 243 -19.11 53.18 -16.05
CA SER A 243 -20.53 53.06 -16.45
C SER A 243 -20.59 52.41 -17.86
N ASP A 244 -21.76 51.86 -18.19
CA ASP A 244 -22.23 51.33 -19.49
C ASP A 244 -21.60 51.85 -20.80
N ALA A 245 -21.35 50.91 -21.72
CA ALA A 245 -21.70 51.04 -23.14
C ALA A 245 -21.70 49.66 -23.82
N GLY A 246 -22.87 49.23 -24.32
CA GLY A 246 -23.02 48.02 -25.10
C GLY A 246 -22.57 48.20 -26.56
N VAL A 247 -21.96 47.15 -27.12
CA VAL A 247 -21.83 46.89 -28.55
C VAL A 247 -21.84 45.36 -28.76
N GLU A 248 -22.80 44.86 -29.54
CA GLU A 248 -22.93 43.47 -30.00
C GLU A 248 -21.97 43.15 -31.18
N PRO A 249 -21.78 41.87 -31.56
CA PRO A 249 -20.49 41.32 -31.94
C PRO A 249 -20.16 41.45 -33.43
N ASN A 250 -18.87 41.53 -33.75
CA ASN A 250 -18.40 41.45 -35.14
C ASN A 250 -17.73 40.09 -35.36
N GLU A 251 -18.40 39.25 -36.15
CA GLU A 251 -17.85 38.05 -36.75
C GLU A 251 -16.82 38.43 -37.83
N ASN A 252 -15.60 37.91 -37.68
CA ASN A 252 -14.58 37.60 -38.70
C ASN A 252 -13.19 38.04 -38.26
N GLN A 253 -12.46 37.11 -37.65
CA GLN A 253 -11.03 36.92 -37.95
C GLN A 253 -10.61 35.51 -37.56
N THR A 254 -10.95 34.58 -38.44
CA THR A 254 -10.23 33.31 -38.58
C THR A 254 -8.86 33.58 -39.21
N ALA A 255 -7.85 32.88 -38.67
CA ALA A 255 -6.49 32.69 -39.17
C ALA A 255 -5.41 33.72 -38.76
N SER A 256 -4.67 33.39 -37.70
CA SER A 256 -3.22 33.11 -37.84
C SER A 256 -2.81 32.02 -36.86
N ASN A 257 -2.69 30.80 -37.40
CA ASN A 257 -1.99 29.67 -36.82
C ASN A 257 -0.49 29.97 -36.67
N GLU A 258 0.17 29.15 -35.82
CA GLU A 258 1.62 28.92 -35.73
C GLU A 258 2.42 29.83 -34.77
N ALA A 259 2.18 29.67 -33.48
CA ALA A 259 3.27 29.60 -32.50
C ALA A 259 3.31 28.17 -31.95
N LEU A 260 4.04 27.29 -32.65
CA LEU A 260 4.43 25.96 -32.20
C LEU A 260 5.35 26.09 -30.98
N LEU A 261 4.79 26.21 -29.79
CA LEU A 261 5.51 26.06 -28.53
C LEU A 261 5.60 24.56 -28.21
N SER A 262 6.77 23.98 -28.48
CA SER A 262 7.11 22.62 -28.05
C SER A 262 7.11 22.54 -26.52
N LEU A 263 6.06 21.96 -25.93
CA LEU A 263 6.06 21.59 -24.52
C LEU A 263 6.98 20.37 -24.32
N ASN A 264 8.13 20.55 -23.67
CA ASN A 264 8.93 19.43 -23.16
C ASN A 264 8.55 19.12 -21.70
N ALA A 265 7.37 18.54 -21.44
CA ALA A 265 6.97 18.12 -20.08
C ALA A 265 7.67 16.82 -19.65
N THR A 266 8.98 16.89 -19.51
CA THR A 266 9.83 15.76 -19.16
C THR A 266 10.45 16.06 -17.80
N PRO A 267 10.56 15.16 -16.79
CA PRO A 267 10.14 13.77 -16.68
C PRO A 267 9.06 13.48 -15.61
N PHE A 268 8.22 12.49 -15.90
CA PHE A 268 7.41 11.77 -14.92
C PHE A 268 8.26 10.68 -14.27
N TYR A 269 8.49 10.76 -12.96
CA TYR A 269 9.04 9.64 -12.21
C TYR A 269 7.88 8.80 -11.66
N ALA A 270 7.50 7.75 -12.40
CA ALA A 270 6.55 6.73 -11.95
C ALA A 270 7.33 5.50 -11.48
N SER A 271 8.16 5.62 -10.45
CA SER A 271 8.72 4.38 -9.87
C SER A 271 7.69 3.70 -9.00
N ALA A 272 7.33 2.48 -9.42
CA ALA A 272 7.40 1.26 -8.61
C ALA A 272 6.75 1.26 -7.21
N ILE A 273 5.86 2.21 -6.91
CA ILE A 273 4.95 2.13 -5.79
C ILE A 273 3.60 1.82 -6.40
N GLU A 274 3.28 0.53 -6.38
CA GLU A 274 2.03 -0.06 -6.83
C GLU A 274 1.60 0.25 -8.29
N PRO A 275 1.68 -0.74 -9.22
CA PRO A 275 1.09 -0.63 -10.54
C PRO A 275 -0.38 -0.18 -10.52
N THR A 276 -1.15 -0.51 -9.47
CA THR A 276 -2.61 -0.29 -9.42
C THR A 276 -3.07 0.97 -8.68
N GLY A 277 -2.43 1.34 -7.56
CA GLY A 277 -2.90 2.44 -6.70
C GLY A 277 -2.35 3.82 -7.09
N HIS A 278 -1.06 3.93 -7.39
CA HIS A 278 -0.43 5.22 -7.69
C HIS A 278 0.01 5.32 -9.15
N THR A 279 0.51 4.22 -9.71
CA THR A 279 1.03 4.21 -11.09
C THR A 279 -0.07 4.47 -12.13
N ILE A 280 -1.26 3.84 -12.04
CA ILE A 280 -2.34 4.04 -13.02
C ILE A 280 -2.77 5.51 -13.16
N PRO A 281 -3.14 6.24 -12.08
CA PRO A 281 -3.49 7.64 -12.20
C PRO A 281 -2.37 8.51 -12.78
N ILE A 282 -1.11 8.24 -12.41
CA ILE A 282 0.05 8.94 -12.97
C ILE A 282 0.17 8.69 -14.48
N LEU A 283 -0.11 7.47 -14.96
CA LEU A 283 -0.13 7.16 -16.39
C LEU A 283 -1.32 7.82 -17.12
N HIS A 284 -2.46 7.97 -16.47
CA HIS A 284 -3.59 8.74 -17.00
C HIS A 284 -3.23 10.22 -17.14
N LEU A 285 -2.57 10.81 -16.15
CA LEU A 285 -2.07 12.17 -16.24
C LEU A 285 -1.01 12.32 -17.35
N ALA A 286 -0.10 11.36 -17.49
CA ALA A 286 0.85 11.32 -18.60
C ALA A 286 0.15 11.34 -19.97
N ARG A 287 -0.95 10.56 -20.12
CA ARG A 287 -1.78 10.61 -21.34
C ARG A 287 -2.38 11.99 -21.54
N LEU A 288 -2.96 12.63 -20.53
CA LEU A 288 -3.50 13.99 -20.66
C LEU A 288 -2.44 14.98 -21.14
N LEU A 289 -1.23 14.93 -20.58
CA LEU A 289 -0.11 15.79 -20.97
C LEU A 289 0.31 15.54 -22.43
N LEU A 290 0.40 14.28 -22.86
CA LEU A 290 0.67 13.93 -24.26
C LEU A 290 -0.40 14.50 -25.21
N HIS A 291 -1.69 14.46 -24.83
CA HIS A 291 -2.77 15.07 -25.62
C HIS A 291 -2.63 16.60 -25.70
N ARG A 292 -2.02 17.23 -24.69
CA ARG A 292 -1.63 18.65 -24.73
C ARG A 292 -0.30 18.91 -25.46
N ARG A 293 0.14 17.95 -26.28
CA ARG A 293 1.39 17.99 -27.08
C ARG A 293 2.65 18.13 -26.23
N ALA A 294 2.59 17.66 -24.98
CA ALA A 294 3.76 17.63 -24.13
C ALA A 294 4.59 16.37 -24.36
N SER A 295 5.92 16.49 -24.43
CA SER A 295 6.83 15.34 -24.43
C SER A 295 6.95 14.76 -23.04
N VAL A 296 6.55 13.50 -22.85
CA VAL A 296 6.57 12.81 -21.56
C VAL A 296 7.62 11.70 -21.55
N THR A 297 8.47 11.68 -20.52
CA THR A 297 9.37 10.56 -20.22
C THR A 297 8.95 9.96 -18.89
N ILE A 298 8.78 8.65 -18.84
CA ILE A 298 8.47 7.89 -17.64
C ILE A 298 9.69 7.09 -17.20
N PHE A 299 10.11 7.32 -15.97
CA PHE A 299 11.05 6.43 -15.30
C PHE A 299 10.32 5.30 -14.59
N THR A 300 10.84 4.09 -14.72
CA THR A 300 10.30 2.90 -14.07
C THR A 300 11.41 1.89 -13.80
N THR A 301 11.04 0.72 -13.28
CA THR A 301 11.96 -0.40 -13.05
C THR A 301 11.69 -1.52 -14.05
N THR A 302 12.67 -2.41 -14.23
CA THR A 302 12.60 -3.51 -15.21
C THR A 302 11.34 -4.37 -15.04
N ALA A 303 10.95 -4.71 -13.81
CA ALA A 303 9.79 -5.56 -13.55
C ALA A 303 8.44 -4.86 -13.88
N ASN A 304 8.41 -3.53 -13.87
CA ASN A 304 7.19 -2.73 -14.11
C ASN A 304 7.07 -2.24 -15.57
N ARG A 305 8.16 -2.28 -16.35
CA ARG A 305 8.21 -1.80 -17.73
C ARG A 305 7.08 -2.34 -18.62
N ALA A 306 6.81 -3.65 -18.55
CA ALA A 306 5.81 -4.28 -19.41
C ALA A 306 4.40 -3.73 -19.16
N PHE A 307 4.07 -3.49 -17.89
CA PHE A 307 2.78 -2.89 -17.50
C PHE A 307 2.67 -1.45 -18.01
N ILE A 308 3.69 -0.62 -17.77
CA ILE A 308 3.68 0.79 -18.21
C ILE A 308 3.64 0.90 -19.73
N SER A 309 4.42 0.08 -20.43
CA SER A 309 4.45 0.07 -21.91
C SER A 309 3.10 -0.31 -22.49
N LYS A 310 2.39 -1.27 -21.88
CA LYS A 310 1.03 -1.63 -22.28
C LYS A 310 0.05 -0.47 -22.03
N SER A 311 0.11 0.16 -20.85
CA SER A 311 -0.76 1.28 -20.49
C SER A 311 -0.52 2.54 -21.30
N LEU A 312 0.67 2.70 -21.89
CA LEU A 312 1.04 3.80 -22.79
C LEU A 312 1.19 3.37 -24.25
N ALA A 313 0.64 2.20 -24.61
CA ALA A 313 0.56 1.78 -26.00
C ALA A 313 -0.09 2.88 -26.84
N GLU A 314 0.41 3.03 -28.07
CA GLU A 314 -0.06 4.02 -29.05
C GLU A 314 0.21 5.49 -28.65
N THR A 315 1.16 5.72 -27.74
CA THR A 315 1.64 7.06 -27.39
C THR A 315 3.11 7.25 -27.76
N ASN A 316 3.57 8.51 -27.77
CA ASN A 316 4.98 8.86 -28.00
C ASN A 316 5.75 9.06 -26.68
N ALA A 317 5.27 8.51 -25.56
CA ALA A 317 6.01 8.58 -24.29
C ALA A 317 7.34 7.81 -24.37
N SER A 318 8.40 8.40 -23.83
CA SER A 318 9.65 7.68 -23.59
C SER A 318 9.56 6.91 -22.28
N ILE A 319 10.09 5.69 -22.23
CA ILE A 319 10.11 4.85 -21.01
C ILE A 319 11.54 4.43 -20.73
N ILE A 320 12.06 4.87 -19.58
CA ILE A 320 13.43 4.58 -19.14
C ILE A 320 13.40 3.67 -17.92
N ASP A 321 14.14 2.56 -18.03
CA ASP A 321 14.31 1.63 -16.92
C ASP A 321 15.47 2.06 -16.04
N LEU A 322 15.24 2.00 -14.73
CA LEU A 322 16.26 2.14 -13.71
C LEU A 322 16.43 0.82 -12.97
N PRO A 323 17.67 0.46 -12.61
CA PRO A 323 17.91 -0.74 -11.82
C PRO A 323 17.27 -0.57 -10.43
N PHE A 324 16.44 -1.53 -10.02
CA PHE A 324 15.99 -1.59 -8.64
C PHE A 324 17.10 -2.22 -7.78
N PRO A 325 17.34 -1.73 -6.55
CA PRO A 325 18.39 -2.25 -5.69
C PRO A 325 18.17 -3.72 -5.31
N GLU A 326 19.23 -4.52 -5.37
CA GLU A 326 19.22 -5.92 -4.94
C GLU A 326 19.73 -6.07 -3.50
N ASN A 327 19.40 -7.20 -2.86
CA ASN A 327 19.92 -7.59 -1.53
C ASN A 327 19.66 -6.55 -0.43
N ILE A 328 18.47 -5.96 -0.42
CA ILE A 328 18.05 -5.02 0.61
C ILE A 328 17.62 -5.80 1.86
N ASP A 329 18.21 -5.45 3.00
CA ASP A 329 17.90 -6.07 4.28
C ASP A 329 16.39 -6.01 4.57
N GLY A 330 15.81 -7.17 4.87
CA GLY A 330 14.38 -7.32 5.15
C GLY A 330 13.46 -7.38 3.92
N LEU A 331 13.96 -7.18 2.70
CA LEU A 331 13.17 -7.33 1.47
C LEU A 331 13.53 -8.62 0.72
N PRO A 332 12.53 -9.44 0.33
CA PRO A 332 12.77 -10.58 -0.54
C PRO A 332 13.38 -10.17 -1.91
N PRO A 333 14.23 -11.01 -2.51
CA PRO A 333 14.88 -10.70 -3.77
C PRO A 333 13.89 -10.63 -4.94
N GLY A 334 14.08 -9.67 -5.84
CA GLY A 334 13.27 -9.50 -7.06
C GLY A 334 11.93 -8.79 -6.86
N ILE A 335 11.67 -8.22 -5.68
CA ILE A 335 10.49 -7.39 -5.43
C ILE A 335 10.80 -5.95 -5.83
N GLU A 336 10.17 -5.50 -6.91
CA GLU A 336 10.23 -4.11 -7.39
C GLU A 336 8.83 -3.44 -7.36
N SER A 337 7.90 -3.98 -6.59
CA SER A 337 6.54 -3.44 -6.49
C SER A 337 5.89 -3.81 -5.16
N THR A 338 5.09 -2.89 -4.62
CA THR A 338 4.38 -3.07 -3.34
C THR A 338 3.30 -4.13 -3.38
N ASP A 339 2.68 -4.40 -4.54
CA ASP A 339 1.67 -5.47 -4.69
C ASP A 339 2.24 -6.89 -4.53
N LYS A 340 3.56 -7.01 -4.62
CA LYS A 340 4.31 -8.26 -4.42
C LYS A 340 4.98 -8.34 -3.05
N LEU A 341 4.81 -7.32 -2.20
CA LEU A 341 5.31 -7.40 -0.83
C LEU A 341 4.57 -8.51 -0.08
N PRO A 342 5.28 -9.34 0.70
CA PRO A 342 4.65 -10.36 1.51
C PRO A 342 3.83 -9.77 2.66
N SER A 343 4.12 -8.53 3.07
CA SER A 343 3.38 -7.78 4.08
C SER A 343 3.64 -6.29 3.92
N MET A 344 2.61 -5.47 4.18
CA MET A 344 2.75 -4.00 4.20
C MET A 344 3.64 -3.48 5.35
N SER A 345 3.97 -4.32 6.33
CA SER A 345 5.00 -3.99 7.34
C SER A 345 6.37 -3.70 6.73
N LEU A 346 6.67 -4.22 5.53
CA LEU A 346 7.90 -4.00 4.79
C LEU A 346 7.88 -2.72 3.93
N PHE A 347 6.77 -1.99 3.90
CA PHE A 347 6.60 -0.82 3.03
C PHE A 347 7.68 0.25 3.26
N VAL A 348 8.01 0.57 4.51
CA VAL A 348 9.04 1.58 4.82
C VAL A 348 10.42 1.14 4.33
N SER A 349 10.76 -0.15 4.49
CA SER A 349 12.01 -0.71 3.96
C SER A 349 12.04 -0.63 2.44
N PHE A 350 10.93 -0.96 1.78
CA PHE A 350 10.78 -0.83 0.32
C PHE A 350 10.92 0.62 -0.16
N ALA A 351 10.22 1.56 0.48
CA ALA A 351 10.30 2.98 0.15
C ALA A 351 11.71 3.54 0.35
N ASN A 352 12.39 3.16 1.44
CA ASN A 352 13.78 3.52 1.68
C ASN A 352 14.75 2.90 0.67
N ALA A 353 14.49 1.67 0.20
CA ALA A 353 15.28 1.06 -0.87
C ALA A 353 15.26 1.93 -2.14
N THR A 354 14.13 2.55 -2.48
CA THR A 354 14.04 3.41 -3.67
C THR A 354 15.03 4.57 -3.65
N LYS A 355 15.50 5.02 -2.47
CA LYS A 355 16.52 6.08 -2.34
C LYS A 355 17.85 5.69 -3.00
N LEU A 356 18.17 4.40 -3.06
CA LEU A 356 19.39 3.90 -3.70
C LEU A 356 19.33 3.99 -5.23
N ILE A 357 18.16 4.23 -5.83
CA ILE A 357 17.99 4.47 -7.28
C ILE A 357 18.45 5.88 -7.66
N LYS A 358 18.52 6.80 -6.69
CA LYS A 358 18.82 8.23 -6.90
C LYS A 358 20.05 8.47 -7.80
N PRO A 359 21.22 7.82 -7.63
CA PRO A 359 22.39 8.09 -8.46
C PRO A 359 22.15 7.76 -9.95
N ASP A 360 21.50 6.63 -10.23
CA ASP A 360 21.15 6.25 -11.61
C ASP A 360 20.10 7.16 -12.22
N PHE A 361 19.10 7.56 -11.41
CA PHE A 361 18.11 8.54 -11.81
C PHE A 361 18.75 9.87 -12.21
N GLU A 362 19.63 10.43 -11.36
CA GLU A 362 20.31 11.70 -11.63
C GLU A 362 21.22 11.61 -12.86
N ARG A 363 21.97 10.51 -13.01
CA ARG A 363 22.81 10.26 -14.18
C ARG A 363 22.01 10.24 -15.48
N VAL A 364 20.83 9.62 -15.48
CA VAL A 364 19.95 9.63 -16.66
C VAL A 364 19.34 11.01 -16.86
N LEU A 365 18.90 11.67 -15.79
CA LEU A 365 18.29 13.00 -15.84
C LEU A 365 19.23 14.04 -16.47
N GLU A 366 20.54 13.96 -16.22
CA GLU A 366 21.59 14.77 -16.88
C GLU A 366 21.63 14.62 -18.40
N THR A 367 21.21 13.47 -18.93
CA THR A 367 21.22 13.19 -20.38
C THR A 367 19.92 13.61 -21.07
N LEU A 368 18.87 13.93 -20.31
CA LEU A 368 17.59 14.32 -20.88
C LEU A 368 17.66 15.72 -21.47
N PRO A 369 16.88 15.99 -22.54
CA PRO A 369 16.65 17.37 -22.96
C PRO A 369 16.01 18.18 -21.83
N HIS A 370 16.02 19.50 -21.97
CA HIS A 370 15.54 20.40 -20.93
C HIS A 370 14.16 19.99 -20.37
N VAL A 371 14.14 19.81 -19.06
CA VAL A 371 13.01 19.35 -18.24
C VAL A 371 12.21 20.55 -17.74
N THR A 372 10.90 20.60 -18.05
CA THR A 372 10.02 21.71 -17.60
C THR A 372 9.64 21.58 -16.12
N PHE A 373 9.24 20.38 -15.72
CA PHE A 373 8.84 20.03 -14.36
C PHE A 373 8.92 18.52 -14.19
N MET A 374 8.95 18.08 -12.95
CA MET A 374 8.93 16.68 -12.58
C MET A 374 7.64 16.37 -11.82
N VAL A 375 6.98 15.26 -12.16
CA VAL A 375 5.92 14.69 -11.31
C VAL A 375 6.47 13.42 -10.68
N SER A 376 6.40 13.34 -9.35
CA SER A 376 6.85 12.17 -8.60
C SER A 376 5.83 11.80 -7.53
N ASP A 377 5.76 10.53 -7.20
CA ASP A 377 4.98 10.05 -6.06
C ASP A 377 5.43 10.68 -4.73
N GLY A 378 4.49 10.90 -3.82
CA GLY A 378 4.74 11.46 -2.49
C GLY A 378 5.71 10.62 -1.65
N PHE A 379 5.67 9.29 -1.78
CA PHE A 379 6.55 8.38 -1.05
C PHE A 379 8.00 8.38 -1.54
N LEU A 380 8.28 9.01 -2.69
CA LEU A 380 9.61 9.09 -3.28
C LEU A 380 10.30 10.38 -2.85
N CYS A 381 10.44 10.56 -1.53
CA CYS A 381 10.90 11.80 -0.88
C CYS A 381 12.22 12.33 -1.47
N TRP A 382 13.15 11.43 -1.82
CA TRP A 382 14.46 11.73 -2.38
C TRP A 382 14.42 12.46 -3.74
N THR A 383 13.29 12.40 -4.46
CA THR A 383 13.12 13.08 -5.75
C THR A 383 13.13 14.61 -5.60
N LEU A 384 12.78 15.16 -4.44
CA LEU A 384 12.89 16.59 -4.17
C LEU A 384 14.33 17.08 -4.25
N GLU A 385 15.26 16.36 -3.61
CA GLU A 385 16.67 16.71 -3.64
C GLU A 385 17.21 16.68 -5.08
N SER A 386 16.85 15.65 -5.85
CA SER A 386 17.24 15.56 -7.27
C SER A 386 16.63 16.72 -8.07
N ALA A 387 15.36 17.04 -7.89
CA ALA A 387 14.71 18.14 -8.57
C ALA A 387 15.40 19.49 -8.26
N ASN A 388 15.72 19.75 -6.99
CA ASN A 388 16.45 20.94 -6.57
C ASN A 388 17.86 21.01 -7.18
N LYS A 389 18.60 19.89 -7.20
CA LYS A 389 19.95 19.80 -7.80
C LYS A 389 19.96 20.27 -9.26
N PHE A 390 18.92 19.95 -10.01
CA PHE A 390 18.79 20.30 -11.43
C PHE A 390 17.93 21.54 -11.70
N GLY A 391 17.46 22.23 -10.67
CA GLY A 391 16.60 23.42 -10.81
C GLY A 391 15.23 23.12 -11.43
N ILE A 392 14.68 21.93 -11.17
CA ILE A 392 13.44 21.44 -11.75
C ILE A 392 12.29 21.65 -10.74
N PRO A 393 11.17 22.30 -11.12
CA PRO A 393 9.95 22.30 -10.31
C PRO A 393 9.43 20.88 -10.08
N ARG A 394 9.40 20.42 -8.82
CA ARG A 394 8.79 19.13 -8.45
C ARG A 394 7.32 19.32 -8.08
N LEU A 395 6.44 18.62 -8.78
CA LEU A 395 5.05 18.43 -8.42
C LEU A 395 4.88 17.05 -7.78
N VAL A 396 4.17 16.98 -6.67
CA VAL A 396 3.91 15.71 -5.98
C VAL A 396 2.55 15.15 -6.35
N TYR A 397 2.50 13.87 -6.69
CA TYR A 397 1.26 13.10 -6.69
C TYR A 397 1.11 12.36 -5.36
N HIS A 398 0.11 12.70 -4.56
CA HIS A 398 -0.07 12.13 -3.21
C HIS A 398 -1.06 10.95 -3.18
N GLY A 399 -1.99 10.86 -4.12
CA GLY A 399 -3.00 9.79 -4.17
C GLY A 399 -4.22 9.99 -3.25
N MET A 400 -4.28 11.10 -2.48
CA MET A 400 -5.39 11.44 -1.59
C MET A 400 -6.35 12.48 -2.22
N SER A 401 -7.56 12.57 -1.67
CA SER A 401 -8.53 13.67 -1.93
C SER A 401 -8.11 14.97 -1.24
N ASN A 402 -8.61 16.13 -1.70
CA ASN A 402 -8.40 17.39 -0.95
C ASN A 402 -9.07 17.32 0.43
N TYR A 403 -10.21 16.65 0.56
CA TYR A 403 -10.89 16.39 1.82
C TYR A 403 -9.94 15.73 2.81
N ALA A 404 -9.37 14.57 2.45
CA ALA A 404 -8.50 13.84 3.34
C ALA A 404 -7.23 14.64 3.66
N MET A 405 -6.68 15.36 2.69
CA MET A 405 -5.54 16.27 2.91
C MET A 405 -5.87 17.40 3.89
N ALA A 406 -7.00 18.10 3.69
CA ALA A 406 -7.45 19.21 4.54
C ALA A 406 -7.77 18.74 5.97
N VAL A 407 -8.45 17.60 6.10
CA VAL A 407 -8.78 16.98 7.39
C VAL A 407 -7.51 16.59 8.16
N CYS A 408 -6.58 15.89 7.52
CA CYS A 408 -5.30 15.53 8.14
C CYS A 408 -4.51 16.77 8.56
N ARG A 409 -4.48 17.81 7.71
CA ARG A 409 -3.77 19.05 8.00
C ARG A 409 -4.38 19.81 9.17
N ASP A 410 -5.70 19.93 9.22
CA ASP A 410 -6.41 20.58 10.33
C ASP A 410 -6.21 19.82 11.65
N ALA A 411 -6.36 18.49 11.62
CA ALA A 411 -6.16 17.65 12.80
C ALA A 411 -4.72 17.72 13.33
N GLY A 412 -3.72 17.73 12.43
CA GLY A 412 -2.31 17.84 12.78
C GLY A 412 -1.95 19.22 13.34
N ASN A 413 -2.33 20.31 12.65
CA ASN A 413 -2.01 21.68 13.06
C ASN A 413 -2.60 22.04 14.42
N ASN A 414 -3.81 21.54 14.72
CA ASN A 414 -4.49 21.78 16.00
C ASN A 414 -4.19 20.70 17.05
N ARG A 415 -3.26 19.78 16.76
CA ARG A 415 -2.84 18.69 17.65
C ARG A 415 -4.00 17.84 18.18
N LEU A 416 -5.06 17.68 17.39
CA LEU A 416 -6.30 17.02 17.81
C LEU A 416 -6.10 15.53 18.09
N LEU A 417 -5.08 14.91 17.50
CA LEU A 417 -4.77 13.50 17.70
C LEU A 417 -4.00 13.25 19.00
N SER A 418 -3.17 14.21 19.42
CA SER A 418 -2.31 14.10 20.61
C SER A 418 -2.99 14.52 21.93
N GLN A 419 -4.19 15.09 21.88
CA GLN A 419 -4.93 15.49 23.09
C GLN A 419 -5.33 14.27 23.93
N PRO A 420 -5.25 14.31 25.27
CA PRO A 420 -5.68 13.19 26.12
C PRO A 420 -7.15 12.82 25.87
N ARG A 421 -7.42 11.53 25.65
CA ARG A 421 -8.78 10.99 25.52
C ARG A 421 -8.92 9.69 26.30
N SER A 422 -10.13 9.40 26.77
CA SER A 422 -10.43 8.16 27.47
C SER A 422 -10.68 6.98 26.54
N ASP A 423 -11.10 7.26 25.30
CA ASP A 423 -11.44 6.26 24.29
C ASP A 423 -10.98 6.77 22.90
N ASP A 424 -10.38 5.88 22.10
CA ASP A 424 -9.95 6.23 20.74
C ASP A 424 -11.12 6.28 19.75
N ASP A 425 -12.29 5.74 20.12
CA ASP A 425 -13.55 5.88 19.40
C ASP A 425 -14.39 7.10 19.87
N GLU A 426 -13.87 7.93 20.77
CA GLU A 426 -14.50 9.19 21.17
C GLU A 426 -14.51 10.19 20.00
N LEU A 427 -15.71 10.69 19.65
CA LEU A 427 -15.90 11.68 18.59
C LEU A 427 -15.41 13.07 19.01
N PHE A 428 -14.58 13.69 18.16
CA PHE A 428 -14.17 15.07 18.30
C PHE A 428 -14.40 15.87 17.01
N PRO A 429 -14.80 17.15 17.10
CA PRO A 429 -14.93 18.01 15.93
C PRO A 429 -13.55 18.50 15.44
N LEU A 430 -13.45 18.74 14.13
CA LEU A 430 -12.33 19.48 13.56
C LEU A 430 -12.42 20.98 13.89
N THR A 431 -11.28 21.68 13.88
CA THR A 431 -11.22 23.11 14.24
C THR A 431 -11.78 23.98 13.13
N ASN A 432 -11.35 23.75 11.89
CA ASN A 432 -11.84 24.50 10.73
C ASN A 432 -13.09 23.88 10.08
N PHE A 433 -13.46 22.66 10.47
CA PHE A 433 -14.62 21.93 9.94
C PHE A 433 -15.47 21.31 11.07
N PRO A 434 -16.07 22.11 11.96
CA PRO A 434 -16.71 21.60 13.18
C PRO A 434 -17.92 20.68 12.95
N HIS A 435 -18.47 20.64 11.74
CA HIS A 435 -19.51 19.68 11.34
C HIS A 435 -18.96 18.27 11.15
N ILE A 436 -17.67 18.12 10.83
CA ILE A 436 -16.99 16.83 10.72
C ILE A 436 -16.59 16.38 12.11
N LYS A 437 -17.08 15.21 12.52
CA LYS A 437 -16.73 14.56 13.79
C LYS A 437 -15.98 13.27 13.50
N LEU A 438 -14.78 13.16 14.03
CA LEU A 438 -13.86 12.05 13.79
C LEU A 438 -13.51 11.35 15.09
N THR A 439 -13.00 10.14 14.99
CA THR A 439 -12.34 9.44 16.09
C THR A 439 -10.84 9.32 15.82
N ARG A 440 -10.04 8.90 16.80
CA ARG A 440 -8.62 8.63 16.55
C ARG A 440 -8.43 7.48 15.56
N ASN A 441 -9.33 6.50 15.59
CA ASN A 441 -9.32 5.35 14.69
C ASN A 441 -9.67 5.71 13.22
N ASP A 442 -10.12 6.94 12.93
CA ASP A 442 -10.21 7.45 11.56
C ASP A 442 -8.83 7.77 10.95
N PHE A 443 -7.78 7.81 11.77
CA PHE A 443 -6.38 8.05 11.35
C PHE A 443 -5.52 6.81 11.56
N GLU A 444 -4.32 6.80 10.98
CA GLU A 444 -3.39 5.71 11.21
C GLU A 444 -2.87 5.68 12.66
N PRO A 445 -2.74 4.50 13.31
CA PRO A 445 -2.32 4.40 14.70
C PRO A 445 -1.00 5.09 15.02
N GLN A 446 -0.07 5.14 14.05
CA GLN A 446 1.23 5.80 14.23
C GLN A 446 1.11 7.33 14.30
N LEU A 447 0.00 7.92 13.84
CA LEU A 447 -0.29 9.36 13.92
C LEU A 447 -1.00 9.74 15.22
N THR A 448 -1.61 8.78 15.90
CA THR A 448 -2.35 9.00 17.16
C THR A 448 -1.52 8.70 18.40
N ASP A 449 -0.32 8.16 18.23
CA ASP A 449 0.66 7.96 19.29
C ASP A 449 1.04 9.32 19.93
N PRO A 450 0.94 9.48 21.26
CA PRO A 450 1.42 10.69 21.96
C PRO A 450 2.92 10.94 21.83
N GLU A 451 3.72 9.89 21.64
CA GLU A 451 5.17 9.96 21.46
C GLU A 451 5.62 9.15 20.22
N PRO A 452 5.24 9.59 19.02
CA PRO A 452 5.45 8.81 17.81
C PRO A 452 6.96 8.71 17.50
N LYS A 453 7.43 7.48 17.31
CA LYS A 453 8.86 7.15 17.10
C LYS A 453 9.02 6.03 16.08
N GLY A 454 10.24 5.88 15.59
CA GLY A 454 10.66 4.75 14.75
C GLY A 454 10.53 4.99 13.24
N PRO A 455 10.94 4.01 12.42
CA PRO A 455 11.17 4.21 10.99
C PRO A 455 9.95 4.69 10.20
N TYR A 456 8.74 4.24 10.59
CA TYR A 456 7.51 4.66 9.93
C TYR A 456 7.21 6.14 10.19
N PHE A 457 7.29 6.59 11.44
CA PHE A 457 7.05 8.00 11.76
C PHE A 457 8.10 8.91 11.11
N GLU A 458 9.38 8.52 11.15
CA GLU A 458 10.45 9.25 10.46
C GLU A 458 10.20 9.37 8.95
N PHE A 459 9.75 8.29 8.31
CA PHE A 459 9.37 8.28 6.90
C PHE A 459 8.18 9.22 6.61
N ILE A 460 7.12 9.20 7.43
CA ILE A 460 5.98 10.10 7.26
C ILE A 460 6.39 11.57 7.44
N VAL A 461 7.24 11.87 8.43
CA VAL A 461 7.77 13.23 8.64
C VAL A 461 8.58 13.68 7.42
N GLU A 462 9.48 12.82 6.91
CA GLU A 462 10.24 13.10 5.68
C GLU A 462 9.31 13.34 4.49
N MET A 463 8.28 12.50 4.31
CA MET A 463 7.28 12.65 3.26
C MET A 463 6.57 14.00 3.36
N VAL A 464 6.05 14.36 4.53
CA VAL A 464 5.34 15.64 4.75
C VAL A 464 6.25 16.83 4.49
N ILE A 465 7.52 16.78 4.95
CA ILE A 465 8.50 17.85 4.69
C ILE A 465 8.74 18.00 3.19
N THR A 466 8.99 16.90 2.48
CA THR A 466 9.29 16.96 1.05
C THR A 466 8.07 17.37 0.20
N ILE A 467 6.86 17.00 0.61
CA ILE A 467 5.61 17.52 0.02
C ILE A 467 5.53 19.03 0.23
N THR A 468 5.74 19.51 1.46
CA THR A 468 5.65 20.94 1.83
C THR A 468 6.65 21.79 1.05
N GLN A 469 7.83 21.24 0.75
CA GLN A 469 8.90 21.93 0.01
C GLN A 469 8.82 21.77 -1.51
N SER A 470 7.83 21.03 -2.02
CA SER A 470 7.63 20.87 -3.46
C SER A 470 6.95 22.09 -4.09
N TYR A 471 6.98 22.20 -5.41
CA TYR A 471 6.35 23.31 -6.13
C TYR A 471 4.82 23.34 -5.97
N GLY A 472 4.20 22.16 -5.97
CA GLY A 472 2.75 21.99 -5.94
C GLY A 472 2.36 20.53 -5.76
N VAL A 473 1.10 20.31 -5.40
CA VAL A 473 0.50 18.97 -5.28
C VAL A 473 -0.48 18.75 -6.42
N ILE A 474 -0.28 17.70 -7.21
CA ILE A 474 -1.29 17.20 -8.14
C ILE A 474 -2.30 16.38 -7.35
N VAL A 475 -3.57 16.77 -7.47
CA VAL A 475 -4.69 16.07 -6.83
C VAL A 475 -5.55 15.45 -7.92
N ASN A 476 -5.69 14.12 -7.86
CA ASN A 476 -6.67 13.39 -8.68
C ASN A 476 -8.06 13.61 -8.10
N SER A 477 -8.63 14.77 -8.36
CA SER A 477 -9.98 15.17 -7.96
C SER A 477 -10.43 16.32 -8.86
N PHE A 478 -11.66 16.80 -8.70
CA PHE A 478 -12.21 17.94 -9.41
C PHE A 478 -12.85 18.92 -8.45
N TYR A 479 -12.83 20.21 -8.81
CA TYR A 479 -13.22 21.29 -7.91
C TYR A 479 -14.66 21.12 -7.37
N GLU A 480 -15.60 20.77 -8.24
CA GLU A 480 -17.01 20.64 -7.90
C GLU A 480 -17.31 19.49 -6.92
N LEU A 481 -16.40 18.53 -6.75
CA LEU A 481 -16.54 17.43 -5.79
C LEU A 481 -16.35 17.91 -4.35
N GLU A 482 -15.37 18.78 -4.14
CA GLU A 482 -14.87 19.13 -2.82
C GLU A 482 -14.38 20.58 -2.72
N PRO A 483 -15.21 21.58 -3.12
CA PRO A 483 -14.76 22.96 -3.27
C PRO A 483 -14.29 23.57 -1.95
N LEU A 484 -15.03 23.32 -0.86
CA LEU A 484 -14.69 23.77 0.50
C LEU A 484 -13.27 23.35 0.91
N TYR A 485 -12.90 22.11 0.61
CA TYR A 485 -11.62 21.52 1.02
C TYR A 485 -10.48 21.94 0.10
N SER A 486 -10.76 22.06 -1.20
CA SER A 486 -9.82 22.63 -2.18
C SER A 486 -9.47 24.09 -1.84
N ASP A 487 -10.47 24.91 -1.55
CA ASP A 487 -10.29 26.32 -1.20
C ASP A 487 -9.58 26.46 0.15
N TYR A 488 -9.95 25.66 1.15
CA TYR A 488 -9.24 25.64 2.42
C TYR A 488 -7.76 25.34 2.24
N TRP A 489 -7.40 24.31 1.46
CA TRP A 489 -6.01 23.95 1.22
C TRP A 489 -5.27 25.12 0.57
N ASN A 490 -5.76 25.64 -0.55
CA ASN A 490 -5.05 26.69 -1.30
C ASN A 490 -4.99 28.05 -0.59
N ASN A 491 -5.87 28.31 0.38
CA ASN A 491 -5.84 29.55 1.16
C ASN A 491 -5.00 29.45 2.45
N ASN A 492 -4.80 28.24 3.01
CA ASN A 492 -4.22 28.07 4.34
C ASN A 492 -2.99 27.14 4.37
N CYS A 493 -2.71 26.45 3.27
CA CYS A 493 -1.67 25.43 3.18
C CYS A 493 -0.77 25.68 1.98
N GLU A 494 0.49 25.26 2.11
CA GLU A 494 1.45 25.22 1.02
C GLU A 494 2.02 23.80 0.89
N PRO A 495 2.37 23.36 -0.34
CA PRO A 495 2.24 24.10 -1.59
C PRO A 495 0.84 23.99 -2.20
N LYS A 496 0.55 24.83 -3.21
CA LYS A 496 -0.73 24.87 -3.91
C LYS A 496 -1.13 23.48 -4.44
N SER A 497 -2.38 23.10 -4.23
CA SER A 497 -2.99 21.90 -4.82
C SER A 497 -3.65 22.22 -6.17
N TRP A 498 -3.50 21.29 -7.11
CA TRP A 498 -3.98 21.37 -8.49
C TRP A 498 -4.91 20.19 -8.78
N CYS A 499 -6.21 20.45 -8.78
CA CYS A 499 -7.23 19.46 -9.12
C CYS A 499 -7.26 19.20 -10.62
N VAL A 500 -6.76 18.05 -11.06
CA VAL A 500 -6.65 17.69 -12.49
C VAL A 500 -7.35 16.38 -12.86
N GLY A 501 -8.12 15.83 -11.93
CA GLY A 501 -8.87 14.59 -12.11
C GLY A 501 -10.37 14.82 -12.40
N PRO A 502 -11.20 13.76 -12.43
CA PRO A 502 -10.83 12.36 -12.23
C PRO A 502 -10.02 11.80 -13.39
N LEU A 503 -8.80 11.37 -13.10
CA LEU A 503 -7.83 10.91 -14.10
C LEU A 503 -8.28 9.61 -14.78
N CYS A 504 -9.13 8.81 -14.14
CA CYS A 504 -9.68 7.59 -14.71
C CYS A 504 -10.54 7.83 -15.98
N LEU A 505 -10.99 9.07 -16.22
CA LEU A 505 -11.70 9.49 -17.43
C LEU A 505 -10.77 9.84 -18.60
N ALA A 506 -9.45 9.91 -18.40
CA ALA A 506 -8.48 10.24 -19.44
C ALA A 506 -8.20 9.09 -20.43
N GLU A 507 -8.65 7.88 -20.12
CA GLU A 507 -8.31 6.70 -20.92
C GLU A 507 -9.33 6.43 -22.04
N LEU A 508 -8.81 6.14 -23.23
CA LEU A 508 -9.59 5.56 -24.31
C LEU A 508 -9.79 4.08 -24.01
N GLN A 509 -11.05 3.66 -23.79
CA GLN A 509 -11.37 2.26 -23.53
C GLN A 509 -10.88 1.38 -24.70
N SER A 510 -9.82 0.60 -24.47
CA SER A 510 -9.48 -0.49 -25.38
C SER A 510 -10.43 -1.66 -25.11
N ARG A 511 -11.31 -1.98 -26.06
CA ARG A 511 -12.19 -3.14 -25.93
C ARG A 511 -11.36 -4.41 -26.11
N PRO A 512 -11.40 -5.38 -25.17
CA PRO A 512 -10.78 -6.67 -25.40
C PRO A 512 -11.43 -7.35 -26.62
N HIS A 513 -10.62 -8.03 -27.43
CA HIS A 513 -11.10 -8.74 -28.62
C HIS A 513 -12.06 -9.90 -28.27
N GLN A 514 -12.05 -10.39 -27.03
CA GLN A 514 -12.94 -11.43 -26.54
C GLN A 514 -13.49 -11.06 -25.15
N LYS A 515 -14.81 -11.10 -24.99
CA LYS A 515 -15.50 -10.82 -23.71
C LYS A 515 -15.17 -11.90 -22.67
N PRO A 516 -14.56 -11.55 -21.52
CA PRO A 516 -14.35 -12.48 -20.41
C PRO A 516 -15.65 -13.11 -19.88
N ARG A 517 -15.52 -14.22 -19.16
CA ARG A 517 -16.68 -14.96 -18.59
C ARG A 517 -17.54 -14.08 -17.67
N TRP A 518 -16.91 -13.21 -16.89
CA TRP A 518 -17.62 -12.33 -15.97
C TRP A 518 -18.39 -11.22 -16.71
N VAL A 519 -17.90 -10.71 -17.85
CA VAL A 519 -18.68 -9.80 -18.72
C VAL A 519 -19.92 -10.50 -19.24
N GLN A 520 -19.78 -11.73 -19.74
CA GLN A 520 -20.92 -12.51 -20.24
C GLN A 520 -21.96 -12.78 -19.15
N TRP A 521 -21.51 -12.99 -17.91
CA TRP A 521 -22.41 -13.15 -16.77
C TRP A 521 -23.15 -11.85 -16.44
N LEU A 522 -22.47 -10.69 -16.49
CA LEU A 522 -23.12 -9.39 -16.33
C LEU A 522 -24.14 -9.11 -17.45
N ASP A 523 -23.80 -9.42 -18.71
CA ASP A 523 -24.72 -9.31 -19.86
C ASP A 523 -26.01 -10.14 -19.61
N GLN A 524 -25.87 -11.36 -19.08
CA GLN A 524 -27.01 -12.21 -18.72
C GLN A 524 -27.86 -11.60 -17.60
N LYS A 525 -27.24 -11.00 -16.58
CA LYS A 525 -27.96 -10.33 -15.49
C LYS A 525 -28.70 -9.10 -15.98
N LEU A 526 -28.09 -8.32 -16.87
CA LEU A 526 -28.75 -7.19 -17.52
C LEU A 526 -29.98 -7.64 -18.31
N ALA A 527 -29.86 -8.70 -19.12
CA ALA A 527 -30.98 -9.26 -19.89
C ALA A 527 -32.14 -9.76 -19.00
N GLN A 528 -31.84 -10.16 -17.76
CA GLN A 528 -32.83 -10.55 -16.75
C GLN A 528 -33.44 -9.36 -15.98
N GLY A 529 -32.98 -8.13 -16.24
CA GLY A 529 -33.37 -6.94 -15.46
C GLY A 529 -32.86 -6.96 -14.02
N SER A 530 -31.79 -7.73 -13.74
CA SER A 530 -31.23 -7.92 -12.41
C SER A 530 -30.11 -6.92 -12.11
N SER A 531 -30.19 -6.26 -10.95
CA SER A 531 -29.11 -5.44 -10.41
C SER A 531 -28.04 -6.30 -9.73
N VAL A 532 -26.77 -5.93 -9.93
CA VAL A 532 -25.58 -6.61 -9.42
C VAL A 532 -24.82 -5.69 -8.46
N LEU A 533 -24.45 -6.24 -7.29
CA LEU A 533 -23.46 -5.66 -6.39
C LEU A 533 -22.06 -6.11 -6.84
N TYR A 534 -21.20 -5.17 -7.18
CA TYR A 534 -19.77 -5.45 -7.36
C TYR A 534 -19.08 -5.44 -5.99
N VAL A 535 -18.19 -6.41 -5.73
CA VAL A 535 -17.44 -6.52 -4.47
C VAL A 535 -15.96 -6.64 -4.78
N ALA A 536 -15.16 -5.68 -4.33
CA ALA A 536 -13.70 -5.72 -4.43
C ALA A 536 -13.02 -4.84 -3.38
N PHE A 537 -11.99 -5.39 -2.74
CA PHE A 537 -11.23 -4.71 -1.68
C PHE A 537 -9.81 -4.31 -2.11
N GLY A 538 -9.49 -4.43 -3.40
CA GLY A 538 -8.15 -4.17 -3.91
C GLY A 538 -7.17 -5.33 -3.65
N SER A 539 -5.95 -5.20 -4.17
CA SER A 539 -4.91 -6.24 -4.10
C SER A 539 -4.11 -6.26 -2.79
N GLN A 540 -4.13 -5.16 -2.04
CA GLN A 540 -3.38 -4.99 -0.79
C GLN A 540 -4.19 -5.27 0.47
N ALA A 541 -5.52 -5.46 0.35
CA ALA A 541 -6.35 -5.75 1.51
C ALA A 541 -6.06 -7.15 2.06
N GLU A 542 -5.51 -7.19 3.27
CA GLU A 542 -5.33 -8.41 4.05
C GLU A 542 -6.62 -8.69 4.84
N ILE A 543 -7.49 -9.54 4.30
CA ILE A 543 -8.74 -9.94 4.96
C ILE A 543 -8.53 -11.29 5.64
N SER A 544 -8.85 -11.35 6.94
CA SER A 544 -8.75 -12.60 7.72
C SER A 544 -9.70 -13.67 7.19
N ALA A 545 -9.34 -14.95 7.35
CA ALA A 545 -10.20 -16.07 6.95
C ALA A 545 -11.57 -16.04 7.66
N GLU A 546 -11.61 -15.53 8.88
CA GLU A 546 -12.86 -15.33 9.61
C GLU A 546 -13.73 -14.27 8.95
N GLN A 547 -13.17 -13.10 8.63
CA GLN A 547 -13.91 -12.03 7.97
C GLN A 547 -14.37 -12.42 6.55
N LEU A 548 -13.58 -13.22 5.83
CA LEU A 548 -13.98 -13.79 4.53
C LEU A 548 -15.20 -14.70 4.63
N ARG A 549 -15.31 -15.51 5.68
CA ARG A 549 -16.51 -16.35 5.92
C ARG A 549 -17.74 -15.52 6.21
N GLU A 550 -17.61 -14.45 6.99
CA GLU A 550 -18.70 -13.51 7.24
C GLU A 550 -19.13 -12.77 5.97
N ILE A 551 -18.19 -12.37 5.11
CA ILE A 551 -18.48 -11.76 3.81
C ILE A 551 -19.25 -12.76 2.93
N ALA A 552 -18.74 -13.99 2.80
CA ALA A 552 -19.40 -15.04 2.02
C ALA A 552 -20.83 -15.30 2.52
N THR A 553 -20.99 -15.47 3.84
CA THR A 553 -22.31 -15.67 4.47
C THR A 553 -23.22 -14.46 4.26
N GLY A 554 -22.71 -13.24 4.36
CA GLY A 554 -23.52 -12.03 4.18
C GLY A 554 -23.96 -11.82 2.72
N LEU A 555 -23.10 -12.12 1.75
CA LEU A 555 -23.46 -12.14 0.33
C LEU A 555 -24.45 -13.27 0.02
N GLU A 556 -24.30 -14.42 0.70
CA GLU A 556 -25.23 -15.53 0.59
C GLU A 556 -26.61 -15.17 1.17
N GLU A 557 -26.68 -14.56 2.34
CA GLU A 557 -27.93 -14.27 3.03
C GLU A 557 -28.61 -12.99 2.56
N SER A 558 -27.89 -12.07 1.93
CA SER A 558 -28.47 -10.85 1.35
C SER A 558 -29.44 -11.15 0.20
N LYS A 559 -29.28 -12.28 -0.49
CA LYS A 559 -30.04 -12.72 -1.68
C LYS A 559 -29.93 -11.80 -2.91
N VAL A 560 -29.06 -10.79 -2.88
CA VAL A 560 -28.76 -9.94 -4.05
C VAL A 560 -27.93 -10.70 -5.09
N ASN A 561 -27.91 -10.22 -6.34
CA ASN A 561 -26.90 -10.70 -7.30
C ASN A 561 -25.56 -10.01 -7.03
N PHE A 562 -24.45 -10.73 -7.15
CA PHE A 562 -23.13 -10.15 -6.91
C PHE A 562 -22.03 -10.69 -7.81
N LEU A 563 -21.05 -9.84 -8.09
CA LEU A 563 -19.76 -10.22 -8.67
C LEU A 563 -18.68 -9.90 -7.65
N TRP A 564 -18.00 -10.93 -7.14
CA TRP A 564 -16.97 -10.77 -6.12
C TRP A 564 -15.59 -11.10 -6.68
N VAL A 565 -14.69 -10.11 -6.69
CA VAL A 565 -13.28 -10.33 -7.01
C VAL A 565 -12.54 -10.72 -5.74
N ALA A 566 -12.06 -11.96 -5.69
CA ALA A 566 -11.33 -12.51 -4.55
C ALA A 566 -10.19 -13.40 -5.03
N ARG A 567 -8.96 -13.14 -4.57
CA ARG A 567 -7.77 -13.95 -4.90
C ARG A 567 -7.66 -15.26 -4.12
N LYS A 568 -8.56 -15.46 -3.16
CA LYS A 568 -8.56 -16.52 -2.13
C LYS A 568 -9.22 -17.81 -2.63
N ILE A 569 -8.91 -18.93 -1.97
CA ILE A 569 -9.41 -20.26 -2.38
C ILE A 569 -10.76 -20.58 -1.73
N GLU A 570 -11.58 -21.40 -2.38
CA GLU A 570 -12.97 -21.66 -1.96
C GLU A 570 -13.11 -22.17 -0.51
N SER A 571 -12.12 -22.93 -0.01
CA SER A 571 -12.11 -23.41 1.37
C SER A 571 -12.14 -22.28 2.41
N GLU A 572 -11.71 -21.08 2.05
CA GLU A 572 -11.73 -19.89 2.94
C GLU A 572 -13.12 -19.22 2.99
N PHE A 573 -14.01 -19.51 2.03
CA PHE A 573 -15.39 -18.97 1.98
C PHE A 573 -16.41 -19.87 2.69
N GLY A 574 -16.03 -21.12 2.97
CA GLY A 574 -16.92 -22.17 3.45
C GLY A 574 -17.32 -23.14 2.34
N ASN A 575 -17.32 -24.43 2.66
CA ASN A 575 -17.49 -25.51 1.67
C ASN A 575 -18.77 -25.35 0.85
N GLY A 576 -18.65 -25.38 -0.48
CA GLY A 576 -19.77 -25.34 -1.42
C GLY A 576 -20.43 -23.97 -1.59
N PHE A 577 -19.79 -22.87 -1.16
CA PHE A 577 -20.31 -21.52 -1.31
C PHE A 577 -20.67 -21.19 -2.76
N GLU A 578 -19.74 -21.40 -3.70
CA GLU A 578 -19.97 -21.05 -5.12
C GLU A 578 -21.13 -21.82 -5.74
N GLU A 579 -21.30 -23.09 -5.35
CA GLU A 579 -22.42 -23.92 -5.82
C GLU A 579 -23.77 -23.42 -5.29
N ARG A 580 -23.83 -22.93 -4.04
CA ARG A 580 -25.05 -22.38 -3.44
C ARG A 580 -25.46 -21.03 -4.03
N VAL A 581 -24.51 -20.26 -4.55
CA VAL A 581 -24.77 -18.93 -5.11
C VAL A 581 -24.74 -18.88 -6.64
N LYS A 582 -24.44 -19.98 -7.34
CA LYS A 582 -24.13 -20.01 -8.79
C LYS A 582 -25.16 -19.34 -9.71
N ASP A 583 -26.42 -19.26 -9.29
CA ASP A 583 -27.51 -18.65 -10.03
C ASP A 583 -27.49 -17.11 -9.95
N ARG A 584 -26.87 -16.53 -8.92
CA ARG A 584 -26.90 -15.09 -8.61
C ARG A 584 -25.54 -14.48 -8.22
N GLY A 585 -24.52 -15.29 -8.00
CA GLY A 585 -23.18 -14.88 -7.62
C GLY A 585 -22.13 -15.46 -8.56
N ILE A 586 -21.07 -14.70 -8.84
CA ILE A 586 -19.85 -15.19 -9.47
C ILE A 586 -18.62 -14.70 -8.69
N VAL A 587 -17.69 -15.62 -8.40
CA VAL A 587 -16.39 -15.30 -7.81
C VAL A 587 -15.33 -15.27 -8.91
N VAL A 588 -14.62 -14.14 -9.03
CA VAL A 588 -13.60 -13.92 -10.06
C VAL A 588 -12.22 -13.86 -9.39
N ARG A 589 -11.33 -14.76 -9.81
CA ARG A 589 -9.97 -14.89 -9.26
C ARG A 589 -8.88 -14.28 -10.15
N GLU A 590 -9.21 -14.09 -11.42
CA GLU A 590 -8.34 -13.44 -12.39
C GLU A 590 -8.34 -11.92 -12.21
N TRP A 591 -7.36 -11.25 -12.81
CA TRP A 591 -7.36 -9.79 -12.90
C TRP A 591 -8.58 -9.32 -13.70
N VAL A 592 -9.19 -8.24 -13.25
CA VAL A 592 -10.33 -7.60 -13.92
C VAL A 592 -10.02 -6.14 -14.22
N ASP A 593 -10.58 -5.62 -15.30
CA ASP A 593 -10.71 -4.17 -15.47
C ASP A 593 -11.90 -3.70 -14.62
N GLN A 594 -11.60 -3.14 -13.45
CA GLN A 594 -12.61 -2.65 -12.52
C GLN A 594 -13.55 -1.63 -13.16
N ARG A 595 -13.06 -0.80 -14.09
CA ARG A 595 -13.90 0.19 -14.77
C ARG A 595 -14.82 -0.44 -15.81
N GLU A 596 -14.40 -1.54 -16.45
CA GLU A 596 -15.29 -2.30 -17.34
C GLU A 596 -16.47 -2.89 -16.54
N ILE A 597 -16.21 -3.40 -15.33
CA ILE A 597 -17.27 -3.89 -14.43
C ILE A 597 -18.18 -2.74 -13.98
N LEU A 598 -17.61 -1.67 -13.42
CA LEU A 598 -18.38 -0.54 -12.90
C LEU A 598 -19.18 0.17 -14.00
N GLY A 599 -18.66 0.22 -15.23
CA GLY A 599 -19.33 0.79 -16.39
C GLY A 599 -20.45 -0.08 -16.97
N HIS A 600 -20.65 -1.30 -16.48
CA HIS A 600 -21.70 -2.19 -16.97
C HIS A 600 -23.06 -1.84 -16.34
N GLU A 601 -24.10 -1.70 -17.16
CA GLU A 601 -25.43 -1.20 -16.73
C GLU A 601 -26.12 -2.06 -15.65
N SER A 602 -25.79 -3.35 -15.55
CA SER A 602 -26.32 -4.21 -14.48
C SER A 602 -25.72 -3.90 -13.11
N VAL A 603 -24.56 -3.27 -13.03
CA VAL A 603 -23.89 -2.96 -11.76
C VAL A 603 -24.51 -1.72 -11.14
N GLN A 604 -25.12 -1.88 -9.96
CA GLN A 604 -25.87 -0.81 -9.30
C GLN A 604 -25.44 -0.55 -7.85
N GLY A 605 -24.37 -1.20 -7.41
CA GLY A 605 -23.71 -0.92 -6.15
C GLY A 605 -22.28 -1.46 -6.15
N PHE A 606 -21.41 -0.84 -5.36
CA PHE A 606 -20.03 -1.27 -5.21
C PHE A 606 -19.63 -1.35 -3.73
N LEU A 607 -19.43 -2.57 -3.22
CA LEU A 607 -18.81 -2.80 -1.92
C LEU A 607 -17.28 -2.68 -2.06
N SER A 608 -16.74 -1.64 -1.42
CA SER A 608 -15.36 -1.19 -1.63
C SER A 608 -14.67 -0.87 -0.32
N HIS A 609 -13.36 -1.05 -0.31
CA HIS A 609 -12.46 -0.59 0.73
C HIS A 609 -12.28 0.94 0.77
N CYS A 610 -12.88 1.69 -0.15
CA CYS A 610 -12.79 3.16 -0.21
C CYS A 610 -11.39 3.75 -0.44
N GLY A 611 -10.50 3.01 -1.13
CA GLY A 611 -9.32 3.63 -1.73
C GLY A 611 -9.72 4.70 -2.74
N TRP A 612 -9.00 5.82 -2.79
CA TRP A 612 -9.47 7.01 -3.51
C TRP A 612 -9.74 6.78 -5.00
N ASN A 613 -8.92 5.97 -5.68
CA ASN A 613 -9.18 5.60 -7.08
C ASN A 613 -10.51 4.83 -7.25
N SER A 614 -10.80 3.88 -6.36
CA SER A 614 -12.04 3.10 -6.41
C SER A 614 -13.26 3.99 -6.17
N VAL A 615 -13.13 4.98 -5.27
CA VAL A 615 -14.17 5.99 -5.03
C VAL A 615 -14.44 6.81 -6.30
N LEU A 616 -13.39 7.33 -6.95
CA LEU A 616 -13.53 8.11 -8.19
C LEU A 616 -14.09 7.28 -9.34
N GLU A 617 -13.61 6.06 -9.56
CA GLU A 617 -14.11 5.17 -10.61
C GLU A 617 -15.60 4.87 -10.43
N SER A 618 -16.03 4.60 -9.19
CA SER A 618 -17.44 4.37 -8.87
C SER A 618 -18.31 5.60 -9.13
N MET A 619 -17.85 6.78 -8.70
CA MET A 619 -18.58 8.03 -8.93
C MET A 619 -18.67 8.38 -10.41
N CYS A 620 -17.58 8.20 -11.17
CA CYS A 620 -17.56 8.39 -12.63
C CYS A 620 -18.49 7.41 -13.35
N ALA A 621 -18.55 6.17 -12.88
CA ALA A 621 -19.48 5.15 -13.39
C ALA A 621 -20.92 5.31 -12.87
N LYS A 622 -21.18 6.27 -11.98
CA LYS A 622 -22.50 6.54 -11.38
C LYS A 622 -23.02 5.36 -10.55
N VAL A 623 -22.12 4.61 -9.94
CA VAL A 623 -22.42 3.46 -9.06
C VAL A 623 -22.25 3.88 -7.60
N PRO A 624 -23.27 3.74 -6.74
CA PRO A 624 -23.16 4.12 -5.34
C PRO A 624 -22.28 3.14 -4.56
N LEU A 625 -21.63 3.63 -3.50
CA LEU A 625 -20.68 2.82 -2.73
C LEU A 625 -21.31 2.24 -1.46
N LEU A 626 -20.92 1.02 -1.11
CA LEU A 626 -20.95 0.51 0.25
C LEU A 626 -19.52 0.57 0.78
N ALA A 627 -19.27 1.54 1.65
CA ALA A 627 -17.97 1.88 2.18
C ALA A 627 -17.55 0.95 3.33
N TRP A 628 -16.41 0.30 3.16
CA TRP A 628 -15.81 -0.59 4.15
C TRP A 628 -14.30 -0.35 4.26
N PRO A 629 -13.87 0.76 4.88
CA PRO A 629 -12.45 1.13 4.94
C PRO A 629 -11.62 0.14 5.76
N MET A 630 -10.38 -0.11 5.32
CA MET A 630 -9.48 -1.10 5.92
C MET A 630 -8.12 -0.52 6.35
N MET A 631 -7.56 0.43 5.61
CA MET A 631 -6.22 0.98 5.84
C MET A 631 -6.06 2.40 5.26
N ALA A 632 -4.89 3.00 5.46
CA ALA A 632 -4.49 4.30 4.93
C ALA A 632 -5.54 5.40 5.24
N GLU A 633 -5.82 6.27 4.27
CA GLU A 633 -6.80 7.34 4.35
C GLU A 633 -8.25 6.90 4.10
N GLN A 634 -8.47 5.60 3.84
CA GLN A 634 -9.77 5.05 3.49
C GLN A 634 -10.88 5.39 4.50
N PRO A 635 -10.65 5.41 5.82
CA PRO A 635 -11.66 5.88 6.77
C PRO A 635 -12.18 7.28 6.49
N LEU A 636 -11.29 8.20 6.13
CA LEU A 636 -11.64 9.58 5.78
C LEU A 636 -12.42 9.60 4.45
N ASN A 637 -11.95 8.85 3.44
CA ASN A 637 -12.68 8.71 2.17
C ASN A 637 -14.09 8.15 2.39
N ALA A 638 -14.25 7.17 3.30
CA ALA A 638 -15.54 6.61 3.65
C ALA A 638 -16.47 7.67 4.26
N ARG A 639 -15.96 8.55 5.13
CA ARG A 639 -16.77 9.67 5.68
C ARG A 639 -17.15 10.68 4.61
N LEU A 640 -16.23 11.05 3.73
CA LEU A 640 -16.55 11.90 2.56
C LEU A 640 -17.69 11.28 1.74
N VAL A 641 -17.62 9.98 1.44
CA VAL A 641 -18.64 9.26 0.66
C VAL A 641 -20.00 9.26 1.35
N THR A 642 -20.05 9.00 2.66
CA THR A 642 -21.31 8.72 3.36
C THR A 642 -21.93 9.94 4.04
N GLU A 643 -21.13 10.87 4.53
CA GLU A 643 -21.58 11.99 5.36
C GLU A 643 -21.67 13.28 4.54
N GLU A 644 -20.61 13.59 3.80
CA GLU A 644 -20.49 14.84 3.05
C GLU A 644 -21.20 14.75 1.68
N LEU A 645 -20.83 13.75 0.86
CA LEU A 645 -21.36 13.59 -0.49
C LEU A 645 -22.68 12.82 -0.55
N LYS A 646 -22.90 11.92 0.42
CA LYS A 646 -24.06 11.03 0.50
C LYS A 646 -24.26 10.19 -0.77
N VAL A 647 -23.16 9.74 -1.37
CA VAL A 647 -23.13 8.88 -2.58
C VAL A 647 -23.00 7.39 -2.25
N GLY A 648 -23.07 7.05 -0.97
CA GLY A 648 -22.95 5.69 -0.49
C GLY A 648 -23.37 5.52 0.96
N LEU A 649 -23.29 4.29 1.45
CA LEU A 649 -23.55 3.88 2.83
C LEU A 649 -22.27 3.31 3.44
N ARG A 650 -22.22 3.18 4.76
CA ARG A 650 -21.08 2.57 5.47
C ARG A 650 -21.49 1.21 6.05
N VAL A 651 -20.57 0.25 6.00
CA VAL A 651 -20.73 -1.01 6.71
C VAL A 651 -20.61 -0.80 8.22
N GLU A 652 -21.49 -1.44 8.98
CA GLU A 652 -21.53 -1.37 10.44
C GLU A 652 -20.62 -2.46 11.04
N THR A 653 -19.63 -2.06 11.84
CA THR A 653 -18.75 -2.99 12.57
C THR A 653 -19.39 -3.40 13.90
N CYS A 654 -19.05 -4.60 14.39
CA CYS A 654 -19.71 -5.19 15.55
C CYS A 654 -19.51 -4.41 16.86
N ASN A 655 -18.38 -3.69 16.96
CA ASN A 655 -17.99 -2.90 18.12
C ASN A 655 -18.08 -1.38 17.87
N GLY A 656 -18.59 -0.95 16.70
CA GLY A 656 -18.65 0.46 16.32
C GLY A 656 -17.30 1.06 15.90
N SER A 657 -16.18 0.33 15.98
CA SER A 657 -14.87 0.83 15.59
C SER A 657 -14.78 1.05 14.07
N VAL A 658 -13.97 2.02 13.66
CA VAL A 658 -13.84 2.45 12.26
C VAL A 658 -13.43 1.32 11.30
N ARG A 659 -12.56 0.42 11.77
CA ARG A 659 -11.92 -0.68 11.00
C ARG A 659 -12.22 -2.07 11.59
N GLY A 660 -13.27 -2.17 12.40
CA GLY A 660 -13.61 -3.37 13.16
C GLY A 660 -14.11 -4.54 12.32
N PHE A 661 -14.30 -5.66 13.01
CA PHE A 661 -14.91 -6.85 12.45
C PHE A 661 -16.38 -6.61 12.09
N VAL A 662 -16.82 -7.14 10.97
CA VAL A 662 -18.21 -7.02 10.49
C VAL A 662 -18.82 -8.40 10.47
N LYS A 663 -19.96 -8.53 11.15
CA LYS A 663 -20.77 -9.75 11.10
C LYS A 663 -21.68 -9.78 9.88
N TRP A 664 -21.96 -10.97 9.39
CA TRP A 664 -22.76 -11.22 8.20
C TRP A 664 -24.17 -10.61 8.33
N GLU A 665 -24.77 -10.59 9.52
CA GLU A 665 -26.10 -9.98 9.72
C GLU A 665 -26.09 -8.48 9.42
N GLY A 666 -25.05 -7.77 9.89
CA GLY A 666 -24.86 -6.35 9.62
C GLY A 666 -24.56 -6.08 8.14
N LEU A 667 -23.78 -6.97 7.52
CA LEU A 667 -23.50 -6.89 6.08
C LEU A 667 -24.79 -7.10 5.25
N VAL A 668 -25.63 -8.06 5.60
CA VAL A 668 -26.92 -8.30 4.93
C VAL A 668 -27.79 -7.06 4.96
N LYS A 669 -27.93 -6.43 6.13
CA LYS A 669 -28.72 -5.21 6.31
C LYS A 669 -28.22 -4.09 5.41
N THR A 670 -26.93 -3.80 5.43
CA THR A 670 -26.34 -2.67 4.69
C THR A 670 -26.28 -2.92 3.18
N VAL A 671 -26.03 -4.16 2.74
CA VAL A 671 -26.11 -4.57 1.32
C VAL A 671 -27.53 -4.37 0.78
N ARG A 672 -28.54 -4.86 1.50
CA ARG A 672 -29.94 -4.69 1.08
C ARG A 672 -30.36 -3.22 1.07
N GLU A 673 -29.96 -2.44 2.07
CA GLU A 673 -30.27 -1.01 2.10
C GLU A 673 -29.65 -0.25 0.92
N LEU A 674 -28.40 -0.57 0.54
CA LEU A 674 -27.79 0.05 -0.64
C LEU A 674 -28.51 -0.35 -1.93
N MET A 675 -28.78 -1.65 -2.11
CA MET A 675 -29.30 -2.16 -3.38
C MET A 675 -30.79 -1.84 -3.56
N GLU A 676 -31.59 -1.97 -2.51
CA GLU A 676 -33.06 -2.01 -2.58
C GLU A 676 -33.73 -0.89 -1.75
N GLY A 677 -33.05 -0.39 -0.72
CA GLY A 677 -33.58 0.55 0.26
C GLY A 677 -33.67 2.01 -0.21
N GLU A 678 -34.29 2.85 0.62
CA GLU A 678 -34.49 4.28 0.32
C GLU A 678 -33.18 5.07 0.40
N MET A 679 -32.29 4.74 1.36
CA MET A 679 -30.98 5.38 1.43
C MET A 679 -30.14 5.04 0.20
N GLY A 680 -30.23 3.80 -0.28
CA GLY A 680 -29.62 3.37 -1.54
C GLY A 680 -30.14 4.10 -2.77
N LYS A 681 -31.46 4.36 -2.84
CA LYS A 681 -32.06 5.17 -3.91
C LYS A 681 -31.54 6.61 -3.91
N GLU A 682 -31.44 7.23 -2.74
CA GLU A 682 -30.87 8.58 -2.62
C GLU A 682 -29.39 8.60 -3.00
N ALA A 683 -28.61 7.61 -2.56
CA ALA A 683 -27.21 7.47 -2.94
C ALA A 683 -27.03 7.34 -4.48
N ARG A 684 -27.88 6.55 -5.16
CA ARG A 684 -27.91 6.47 -6.63
C ARG A 684 -28.23 7.81 -7.30
N ARG A 685 -29.15 8.58 -6.72
CA ARG A 685 -29.50 9.91 -7.23
C ARG A 685 -28.30 10.86 -7.11
N LYS A 686 -27.65 10.88 -5.94
CA LYS A 686 -26.47 11.71 -5.66
C LYS A 686 -25.26 11.35 -6.51
N VAL A 687 -24.93 10.06 -6.62
CA VAL A 687 -23.76 9.63 -7.39
C VAL A 687 -23.92 9.94 -8.89
N LYS A 688 -25.15 9.98 -9.40
CA LYS A 688 -25.43 10.42 -10.78
C LYS A 688 -25.09 11.90 -10.99
N GLU A 689 -25.48 12.77 -10.06
CA GLU A 689 -25.13 14.22 -10.09
C GLU A 689 -23.61 14.39 -10.08
N VAL A 690 -22.93 13.69 -9.18
CA VAL A 690 -21.46 13.73 -9.06
C VAL A 690 -20.77 13.21 -10.32
N GLY A 691 -21.24 12.10 -10.89
CA GLY A 691 -20.67 11.54 -12.12
C GLY A 691 -20.87 12.46 -13.35
N GLU A 692 -21.95 13.23 -13.39
CA GLU A 692 -22.15 14.25 -14.43
C GLU A 692 -21.21 15.46 -14.25
N ALA A 693 -21.00 15.91 -13.01
CA ALA A 693 -20.03 16.95 -12.71
C ALA A 693 -18.59 16.51 -13.01
N ALA A 694 -18.22 15.29 -12.64
CA ALA A 694 -16.92 14.69 -12.95
C ALA A 694 -16.61 14.71 -14.45
N LYS A 695 -17.60 14.34 -15.28
CA LYS A 695 -17.45 14.38 -16.74
C LYS A 695 -17.24 15.81 -17.24
N LYS A 696 -18.05 16.77 -16.78
CA LYS A 696 -17.95 18.19 -17.16
C LYS A 696 -16.62 18.81 -16.76
N ALA A 697 -16.07 18.45 -15.60
CA ALA A 697 -14.77 18.94 -15.13
C ALA A 697 -13.62 18.58 -16.09
N MET A 698 -13.71 17.42 -16.74
CA MET A 698 -12.70 16.90 -17.68
C MET A 698 -12.90 17.36 -19.14
N GLU A 699 -14.10 17.79 -19.50
CA GLU A 699 -14.41 18.35 -20.83
C GLU A 699 -13.65 19.67 -21.08
N GLU A 700 -13.48 20.07 -22.34
CA GLU A 700 -12.82 21.33 -22.68
C GLU A 700 -13.54 22.53 -22.05
N GLY A 701 -12.78 23.40 -21.37
CA GLY A 701 -13.32 24.49 -20.56
C GLY A 701 -13.80 24.08 -19.16
N GLY A 702 -13.80 22.80 -18.81
CA GLY A 702 -14.10 22.29 -17.48
C GLY A 702 -13.04 22.69 -16.43
N SER A 703 -13.38 22.54 -15.15
CA SER A 703 -12.53 22.95 -14.03
C SER A 703 -11.16 22.25 -14.04
N SER A 704 -11.12 20.93 -14.13
CA SER A 704 -9.88 20.14 -14.16
C SER A 704 -9.10 20.34 -15.46
N TRP A 705 -9.81 20.45 -16.59
CA TRP A 705 -9.19 20.77 -17.88
C TRP A 705 -8.47 22.13 -17.86
N SER A 706 -9.10 23.14 -17.24
CA SER A 706 -8.57 24.50 -17.11
C SER A 706 -7.43 24.55 -16.10
N THR A 707 -7.58 23.90 -14.95
CA THR A 707 -6.56 23.81 -13.90
C THR A 707 -5.26 23.20 -14.42
N LEU A 708 -5.34 22.16 -15.27
CA LEU A 708 -4.15 21.57 -15.89
C LEU A 708 -3.45 22.57 -16.85
N ASN A 709 -4.22 23.37 -17.60
CA ASN A 709 -3.64 24.41 -18.47
C ASN A 709 -3.00 25.53 -17.66
N GLU A 710 -3.65 25.98 -16.58
CA GLU A 710 -3.11 26.99 -15.68
C GLU A 710 -1.79 26.55 -15.07
N LEU A 711 -1.72 25.32 -14.56
CA LEU A 711 -0.50 24.72 -14.04
C LEU A 711 0.63 24.75 -15.08
N ILE A 712 0.34 24.28 -16.30
CA ILE A 712 1.29 24.24 -17.41
C ILE A 712 1.79 25.66 -17.72
N ASN A 713 0.88 26.62 -17.87
CA ASN A 713 1.18 27.99 -18.22
C ASN A 713 1.99 28.70 -17.12
N GLU A 714 1.65 28.46 -15.85
CA GLU A 714 2.36 29.04 -14.70
C GLU A 714 3.82 28.57 -14.65
N ILE A 715 4.06 27.26 -14.81
CA ILE A 715 5.42 26.71 -14.83
C ILE A 715 6.19 27.23 -16.04
N GLN A 716 5.53 27.39 -17.20
CA GLN A 716 6.16 27.95 -18.38
C GLN A 716 6.52 29.43 -18.22
N ALA A 717 5.66 30.24 -17.60
CA ALA A 717 5.90 31.66 -17.41
C ALA A 717 7.15 31.92 -16.56
N ARG A 718 7.41 31.08 -15.55
CA ARG A 718 8.64 31.15 -14.73
C ARG A 718 9.93 30.95 -15.52
N ARG A 719 9.86 30.45 -16.77
CA ARG A 719 11.05 30.35 -17.63
C ARG A 719 11.54 31.68 -18.16
N HIS A 720 10.68 32.70 -18.18
CA HIS A 720 10.97 34.01 -18.77
C HIS A 720 11.39 35.06 -17.73
N THR A 721 11.48 34.66 -16.46
CA THR A 721 11.90 35.47 -15.31
C THR A 721 13.13 34.86 -14.69
#